data_AF-A0A970RJQ8-F1
#
_entry.id   AF-A0A970RJQ8-F1
#
_cell.length_a   1.000
_cell.length_b   1.000
_cell.length_c   1.000
_cell.angle_alpha   90.00
_cell.angle_beta   90.00
_cell.angle_gamma   90.00
#
_symmetry.space_group_name_H-M   'P 1'
#
loop_
_entity.id
_entity.type
_entity.pdbx_description
1 polymer ?
#
loop_
_entity_poly.entity_id
_entity_poly.type
_entity_poly.pdbx_seq_one_letter_code
_entity_poly.pdbx_strand_id
1 'polypeptide(L)'
;MMTYRRKNLCSFFITLLLVVSLSCAADAGEKTTRVLLLHTLSPEEIWTQQATKGIRSAFADRQSSAEIYIQYMDVAGALRSDRPEQTMKLKNLIRAKLPPGSLDLVITTGNEAASFLLVNEEGLFEDVPIVFCELTNPSILSVFPRERGTGVFSTSPVSLLLREIIRLHPGIPISLVADLTPAGLRDLAHFHNHLNSLAKRPEVVTLAGLSPEKVPLYRESLSRETVVIFGTCARTLSGAPILLGEMIGAFSSLSPSNPIYTVQEEGVSLGALGSVAGNAFLKGRRAGEIALRILGGESPASIEPELMDSNAMVFDFRKMSDFGITRSRLPRNSIVINDPADLLRKYGPFAALNLFVFSILGGLAAFLRKKIARRKKTEKDLLERSKYWETLFQHSPEGIIVYSSSGKIIEANTRFRSLFSLSGEQLSTESLSSVLPWENGTLSRKDFFPEGKTAAKEAVIPDRNLIPLTASFLPFSLSSGKEKNFCALVHDISKRKAMESELSDRAFFQEQLASVSTSFLLSQDYTGSIRHALETIRLLADAETASLFRIPVQNGTLLPEHEAIGPGGGPSLAEMITSTPGQHDRFWKQLIFNEGSHRHFSFIPGDITDPDFQKVRDAFVKEGIRSLSVFPLFLKDSFHGFLSLGNPSEKWLRNSEDTLFDMVRDILSAALEQRTDEECLERNNRAMNERFTGAIRAMCQVSELRDVSTAGHQKSVSSIAESLSKILVMPEDIRQGVLFAGLVHDVGKLYIPAGILSKPTRLSAPEYELVKKHPEYGRDILSPLAFPWPLAEIVFQHHERIDGSGYPLGLRREGIRIEARILSVADAYDAMTSDRPYRKKKTSAEALAELQLLSGTAYDPQIVKALEEYCSNKRAA
;
A
#
# COMPACT_ATOMS: atom_id res chain seq x y z
N MET A 1 6.24 -81.10 -39.70
CA MET A 1 6.29 -81.54 -38.30
C MET A 1 7.24 -80.61 -37.56
N MET A 2 6.65 -79.73 -36.74
CA MET A 2 7.22 -79.11 -35.55
C MET A 2 8.47 -78.22 -35.76
N THR A 3 8.44 -76.91 -36.02
CA THR A 3 7.40 -75.87 -35.85
C THR A 3 6.67 -75.87 -34.50
N TYR A 4 7.41 -75.89 -33.39
CA TYR A 4 6.82 -75.57 -32.08
C TYR A 4 7.81 -74.95 -31.08
N ARG A 5 8.64 -73.99 -31.54
CA ARG A 5 9.55 -73.25 -30.63
C ARG A 5 9.80 -71.78 -31.01
N ARG A 6 8.78 -71.10 -31.55
CA ARG A 6 8.79 -69.64 -31.76
C ARG A 6 7.45 -68.93 -31.46
N LYS A 7 6.45 -69.61 -30.90
CA LYS A 7 5.13 -69.02 -30.60
C LYS A 7 4.88 -68.61 -29.15
N ASN A 8 5.71 -69.00 -28.18
CA ASN A 8 5.43 -68.73 -26.75
C ASN A 8 6.19 -67.55 -26.12
N LEU A 9 7.10 -66.88 -26.85
CA LEU A 9 7.70 -65.63 -26.36
C LEU A 9 6.98 -64.38 -26.89
N CYS A 10 6.40 -64.46 -28.08
CA CYS A 10 5.60 -63.36 -28.65
C CYS A 10 4.19 -63.28 -28.03
N SER A 11 3.59 -64.43 -27.65
CA SER A 11 2.28 -64.40 -26.98
C SER A 11 2.36 -63.84 -25.56
N PHE A 12 3.48 -64.01 -24.83
CA PHE A 12 3.62 -63.45 -23.48
C PHE A 12 3.81 -61.92 -23.52
N PHE A 13 4.50 -61.39 -24.54
CA PHE A 13 4.65 -59.94 -24.72
C PHE A 13 3.39 -59.26 -25.29
N ILE A 14 2.61 -59.95 -26.14
CA ILE A 14 1.38 -59.38 -26.70
C ILE A 14 0.23 -59.39 -25.67
N THR A 15 0.16 -60.39 -24.77
CA THR A 15 -0.83 -60.38 -23.69
C THR A 15 -0.46 -59.37 -22.58
N LEU A 16 0.83 -59.12 -22.33
CA LEU A 16 1.25 -58.05 -21.40
C LEU A 16 0.99 -56.65 -21.97
N LEU A 17 1.09 -56.46 -23.30
CA LEU A 17 0.72 -55.19 -23.95
C LEU A 17 -0.80 -54.97 -24.03
N LEU A 18 -1.62 -56.03 -24.05
CA LEU A 18 -3.09 -55.93 -24.06
C LEU A 18 -3.70 -55.71 -22.67
N VAL A 19 -3.00 -56.05 -21.58
CA VAL A 19 -3.45 -55.73 -20.21
C VAL A 19 -3.04 -54.31 -19.78
N VAL A 20 -2.00 -53.73 -20.40
CA VAL A 20 -1.61 -52.32 -20.17
C VAL A 20 -2.42 -51.33 -21.04
N SER A 21 -3.15 -51.81 -22.04
CA SER A 21 -3.99 -50.97 -22.93
C SER A 21 -5.50 -50.99 -22.62
N LEU A 22 -5.91 -51.59 -21.48
CA LEU A 22 -7.32 -51.68 -21.06
C LEU A 22 -7.61 -51.04 -19.69
N SER A 23 -6.78 -50.08 -19.24
CA SER A 23 -7.07 -49.24 -18.06
C SER A 23 -7.16 -47.73 -18.37
N CYS A 24 -7.23 -47.34 -19.63
CA CYS A 24 -7.57 -45.96 -20.03
C CYS A 24 -8.77 -45.98 -20.97
N ALA A 25 -9.93 -46.39 -20.44
CA ALA A 25 -11.22 -46.18 -21.09
C ALA A 25 -12.28 -45.99 -20.00
N ALA A 26 -12.05 -45.01 -19.13
CA ALA A 26 -13.05 -44.39 -18.29
C ALA A 26 -12.45 -43.08 -17.77
N ASP A 27 -12.32 -42.09 -18.66
CA ASP A 27 -12.56 -40.73 -18.19
C ASP A 27 -13.41 -39.99 -19.20
N ALA A 28 -14.67 -39.84 -18.82
CA ALA A 28 -15.68 -39.21 -19.60
C ALA A 28 -15.51 -37.70 -19.43
N GLY A 29 -14.87 -37.04 -20.41
CA GLY A 29 -15.04 -35.61 -20.64
C GLY A 29 -14.79 -34.68 -19.44
N GLU A 30 -13.73 -34.90 -18.64
CA GLU A 30 -13.27 -33.86 -17.72
C GLU A 30 -12.69 -32.69 -18.52
N LYS A 31 -13.30 -31.51 -18.36
CA LYS A 31 -12.81 -30.25 -18.92
C LYS A 31 -11.42 -29.97 -18.31
N THR A 32 -10.37 -30.22 -19.08
CA THR A 32 -8.98 -30.05 -18.62
C THR A 32 -8.74 -28.59 -18.30
N THR A 33 -8.44 -28.29 -17.04
CA THR A 33 -8.33 -26.91 -16.56
C THR A 33 -6.98 -26.33 -16.98
N ARG A 34 -6.96 -25.14 -17.58
CA ARG A 34 -5.75 -24.52 -18.13
C ARG A 34 -5.30 -23.34 -17.28
N VAL A 35 -4.09 -23.43 -16.74
CA VAL A 35 -3.52 -22.43 -15.84
C VAL A 35 -2.26 -21.83 -16.47
N LEU A 36 -2.17 -20.51 -16.55
CA LEU A 36 -0.94 -19.82 -16.91
C LEU A 36 -0.18 -19.40 -15.66
N LEU A 37 1.07 -19.83 -15.52
CA LEU A 37 2.02 -19.32 -14.53
C LEU A 37 2.96 -18.31 -15.21
N LEU A 38 2.79 -17.03 -14.86
CA LEU A 38 3.58 -15.92 -15.39
C LEU A 38 4.64 -15.49 -14.37
N HIS A 39 5.90 -15.75 -14.68
CA HIS A 39 7.04 -15.43 -13.84
C HIS A 39 7.68 -14.08 -14.16
N THR A 40 7.91 -13.26 -13.14
CA THR A 40 8.71 -12.03 -13.27
C THR A 40 10.18 -12.36 -13.59
N LEU A 41 10.74 -13.33 -12.85
CA LEU A 41 12.16 -13.69 -12.92
C LEU A 41 12.44 -14.83 -13.92
N SER A 42 13.72 -15.04 -14.21
CA SER A 42 14.19 -16.10 -15.11
C SER A 42 14.02 -17.50 -14.50
N PRO A 43 14.03 -18.58 -15.31
CA PRO A 43 13.99 -19.97 -14.81
C PRO A 43 15.26 -20.41 -14.07
N GLU A 44 16.37 -19.68 -14.21
CA GLU A 44 17.65 -20.01 -13.59
C GLU A 44 17.68 -19.60 -12.11
N GLU A 45 16.81 -18.65 -11.73
CA GLU A 45 16.69 -18.16 -10.36
C GLU A 45 16.15 -19.22 -9.38
N ILE A 46 16.79 -19.34 -8.23
CA ILE A 46 16.41 -20.30 -7.18
C ILE A 46 14.98 -20.03 -6.72
N TRP A 47 14.62 -18.76 -6.51
CA TRP A 47 13.29 -18.36 -6.09
C TRP A 47 12.22 -18.87 -7.07
N THR A 48 12.42 -18.67 -8.37
CA THR A 48 11.50 -19.09 -9.44
C THR A 48 11.27 -20.60 -9.43
N GLN A 49 12.36 -21.36 -9.30
CA GLN A 49 12.29 -22.82 -9.26
C GLN A 49 11.53 -23.32 -8.03
N GLN A 50 11.77 -22.72 -6.86
CA GLN A 50 11.10 -23.11 -5.62
C GLN A 50 9.63 -22.72 -5.63
N ALA A 51 9.27 -21.52 -6.09
CA ALA A 51 7.87 -21.09 -6.26
C ALA A 51 7.11 -22.02 -7.20
N THR A 52 7.70 -22.37 -8.36
CA THR A 52 7.12 -23.31 -9.33
C THR A 52 6.87 -24.68 -8.70
N LYS A 53 7.85 -25.21 -7.95
CA LYS A 53 7.71 -26.50 -7.24
C LYS A 53 6.60 -26.44 -6.20
N GLY A 54 6.50 -25.35 -5.45
CA GLY A 54 5.44 -25.09 -4.49
C GLY A 54 4.06 -25.16 -5.14
N ILE A 55 3.85 -24.37 -6.19
CA ILE A 55 2.58 -24.31 -6.94
C ILE A 55 2.22 -25.71 -7.43
N ARG A 56 3.13 -26.40 -8.13
CA ARG A 56 2.89 -27.75 -8.66
C ARG A 56 2.55 -28.77 -7.57
N SER A 57 3.16 -28.65 -6.39
CA SER A 57 2.86 -29.56 -5.26
C SER A 57 1.41 -29.45 -4.79
N ALA A 58 0.83 -28.26 -4.79
CA ALA A 58 -0.58 -28.06 -4.39
C ALA A 58 -1.54 -28.77 -5.37
N PHE A 59 -1.30 -28.66 -6.68
CA PHE A 59 -2.09 -29.34 -7.70
C PHE A 59 -1.94 -30.87 -7.64
N ALA A 60 -0.73 -31.36 -7.38
CA ALA A 60 -0.45 -32.78 -7.26
C ALA A 60 -1.15 -33.45 -6.06
N ASP A 61 -1.14 -32.78 -4.89
CA ASP A 61 -1.74 -33.30 -3.65
C ASP A 61 -3.27 -33.52 -3.77
N ARG A 62 -3.94 -32.82 -4.69
CA ARG A 62 -5.40 -32.88 -4.90
C ARG A 62 -5.83 -33.70 -6.12
N GLN A 63 -4.90 -34.36 -6.81
CA GLN A 63 -5.16 -35.12 -8.05
C GLN A 63 -5.91 -34.32 -9.12
N SER A 64 -5.67 -33.01 -9.21
CA SER A 64 -6.34 -32.15 -10.20
C SER A 64 -5.71 -32.30 -11.59
N SER A 65 -6.54 -32.51 -12.62
CA SER A 65 -6.18 -32.56 -14.04
C SER A 65 -5.97 -31.14 -14.63
N ALA A 66 -5.04 -30.37 -14.05
CA ALA A 66 -4.71 -29.02 -14.51
C ALA A 66 -3.45 -29.00 -15.41
N GLU A 67 -3.57 -28.40 -16.60
CA GLU A 67 -2.46 -28.14 -17.52
C GLU A 67 -1.84 -26.77 -17.21
N ILE A 68 -0.60 -26.77 -16.71
CA ILE A 68 0.09 -25.53 -16.28
C ILE A 68 1.08 -25.09 -17.38
N TYR A 69 0.77 -23.98 -18.04
CA TYR A 69 1.66 -23.28 -18.97
C TYR A 69 2.57 -22.33 -18.19
N ILE A 70 3.89 -22.39 -18.39
CA ILE A 70 4.83 -21.50 -17.69
C ILE A 70 5.45 -20.53 -18.69
N GLN A 71 5.36 -19.23 -18.40
CA GLN A 71 5.99 -18.17 -19.18
C GLN A 71 6.84 -17.30 -18.27
N TYR A 72 8.08 -17.04 -18.70
CA TYR A 72 9.02 -16.18 -17.98
C TYR A 72 9.10 -14.83 -18.69
N MET A 73 9.00 -13.74 -17.92
CA MET A 73 9.21 -12.37 -18.39
C MET A 73 10.70 -12.03 -18.40
N ASP A 74 11.45 -12.56 -17.43
CA ASP A 74 12.89 -12.30 -17.23
C ASP A 74 13.21 -10.80 -17.16
N VAL A 75 12.61 -10.14 -16.17
CA VAL A 75 12.76 -8.69 -16.00
C VAL A 75 14.20 -8.29 -15.66
N ALA A 76 14.92 -9.13 -14.91
CA ALA A 76 16.34 -8.92 -14.59
C ALA A 76 17.25 -9.05 -15.83
N GLY A 77 16.99 -10.04 -16.69
CA GLY A 77 17.80 -10.36 -17.87
C GLY A 77 17.47 -9.54 -19.12
N ALA A 78 16.23 -9.08 -19.32
CA ALA A 78 15.80 -8.52 -20.60
C ALA A 78 14.91 -7.26 -20.54
N LEU A 79 13.99 -7.12 -19.58
CA LEU A 79 13.00 -6.02 -19.62
C LEU A 79 13.52 -4.75 -18.95
N ARG A 80 13.89 -3.81 -19.82
CA ARG A 80 13.90 -2.38 -19.51
C ARG A 80 12.47 -1.92 -19.21
N SER A 81 12.19 -1.43 -18.00
CA SER A 81 10.93 -0.70 -17.72
C SER A 81 10.83 0.63 -18.49
N ASP A 82 11.91 1.06 -19.15
CA ASP A 82 12.00 2.24 -20.00
C ASP A 82 11.84 1.97 -21.51
N ARG A 83 11.53 0.73 -21.94
CA ARG A 83 11.31 0.42 -23.38
C ARG A 83 9.96 -0.26 -23.65
N PRO A 84 8.93 0.53 -23.95
CA PRO A 84 7.61 0.05 -24.38
C PRO A 84 7.58 -1.08 -25.41
N GLU A 85 8.49 -1.02 -26.37
CA GLU A 85 8.54 -1.96 -27.50
C GLU A 85 8.71 -3.42 -27.08
N GLN A 86 9.36 -3.70 -25.94
CA GLN A 86 9.58 -5.07 -25.46
C GLN A 86 8.35 -5.64 -24.74
N THR A 87 7.67 -4.82 -23.94
CA THR A 87 6.39 -5.19 -23.30
C THR A 87 5.32 -5.49 -24.36
N MET A 88 5.29 -4.69 -25.44
CA MET A 88 4.41 -4.91 -26.58
C MET A 88 4.72 -6.22 -27.32
N LYS A 89 6.01 -6.54 -27.53
CA LYS A 89 6.44 -7.83 -28.11
C LYS A 89 6.02 -9.00 -27.25
N LEU A 90 6.20 -8.92 -25.93
CA LEU A 90 5.79 -9.98 -25.00
C LEU A 90 4.27 -10.16 -25.02
N LYS A 91 3.50 -9.08 -24.97
CA LYS A 91 2.04 -9.10 -25.13
C LYS A 91 1.61 -9.83 -26.39
N ASN A 92 2.17 -9.44 -27.53
CA ASN A 92 1.84 -10.05 -28.82
C ASN A 92 2.23 -11.53 -28.88
N LEU A 93 3.36 -11.90 -28.27
CA LEU A 93 3.81 -13.28 -28.18
C LEU A 93 2.90 -14.14 -27.29
N ILE A 94 2.47 -13.63 -26.13
CA ILE A 94 1.51 -14.32 -25.26
C ILE A 94 0.18 -14.48 -25.98
N ARG A 95 -0.33 -13.42 -26.64
CA ARG A 95 -1.58 -13.45 -27.40
C ARG A 95 -1.56 -14.48 -28.53
N ALA A 96 -0.41 -14.60 -29.21
CA ALA A 96 -0.23 -15.58 -30.27
C ALA A 96 -0.15 -17.02 -29.74
N LYS A 97 0.45 -17.24 -28.56
CA LYS A 97 0.55 -18.55 -27.92
C LYS A 97 -0.75 -19.01 -27.26
N LEU A 98 -1.52 -18.08 -26.69
CA LEU A 98 -2.69 -18.35 -25.85
C LEU A 98 -3.86 -17.48 -26.35
N PRO A 99 -4.78 -18.03 -27.16
CA PRO A 99 -5.93 -17.28 -27.64
C PRO A 99 -6.88 -16.88 -26.49
N PRO A 100 -7.66 -15.78 -26.64
CA PRO A 100 -8.62 -15.36 -25.62
C PRO A 100 -9.63 -16.48 -25.28
N GLY A 101 -9.99 -16.60 -24.00
CA GLY A 101 -10.91 -17.64 -23.50
C GLY A 101 -10.30 -19.05 -23.40
N SER A 102 -8.98 -19.21 -23.57
CA SER A 102 -8.29 -20.50 -23.47
C SER A 102 -7.74 -20.84 -22.09
N LEU A 103 -7.82 -19.92 -21.13
CA LEU A 103 -7.31 -20.05 -19.77
C LEU A 103 -8.45 -20.00 -18.77
N ASP A 104 -8.41 -20.86 -17.75
CA ASP A 104 -9.36 -20.84 -16.65
C ASP A 104 -8.82 -20.04 -15.45
N LEU A 105 -7.49 -19.87 -15.35
CA LEU A 105 -6.84 -19.11 -14.26
C LEU A 105 -5.42 -18.67 -14.63
N VAL A 106 -4.95 -17.54 -14.07
CA VAL A 106 -3.55 -17.10 -14.16
C VAL A 106 -2.94 -17.01 -12.76
N ILE A 107 -1.71 -17.50 -12.59
CA ILE A 107 -0.90 -17.31 -11.39
C ILE A 107 0.28 -16.39 -11.76
N THR A 108 0.48 -15.31 -11.03
CA THR A 108 1.62 -14.39 -11.23
C THR A 108 2.61 -14.47 -10.09
N THR A 109 3.87 -14.16 -10.35
CA THR A 109 4.89 -14.01 -9.30
C THR A 109 5.53 -12.64 -9.33
N GLY A 110 5.66 -11.99 -8.18
CA GLY A 110 6.23 -10.64 -8.09
C GLY A 110 5.29 -9.54 -8.59
N ASN A 111 5.73 -8.29 -8.42
CA ASN A 111 4.91 -7.12 -8.72
C ASN A 111 4.80 -6.89 -10.22
N GLU A 112 5.85 -7.18 -10.97
CA GLU A 112 5.99 -6.84 -12.39
C GLU A 112 5.07 -7.69 -13.26
N ALA A 113 4.96 -9.00 -12.98
CA ALA A 113 3.98 -9.87 -13.62
C ALA A 113 2.54 -9.44 -13.29
N ALA A 114 2.26 -9.04 -12.04
CA ALA A 114 0.95 -8.56 -11.63
C ALA A 114 0.58 -7.23 -12.31
N SER A 115 1.51 -6.27 -12.35
CA SER A 115 1.34 -5.00 -13.06
C SER A 115 1.19 -5.20 -14.56
N PHE A 116 1.92 -6.15 -15.17
CA PHE A 116 1.75 -6.51 -16.58
C PHE A 116 0.31 -6.99 -16.87
N LEU A 117 -0.27 -7.81 -15.99
CA LEU A 117 -1.67 -8.24 -16.12
C LEU A 117 -2.64 -7.07 -15.94
N LEU A 118 -2.42 -6.22 -14.94
CA LEU A 118 -3.27 -5.05 -14.68
C LEU A 118 -3.33 -4.10 -15.88
N VAL A 119 -2.19 -3.85 -16.54
CA VAL A 119 -2.07 -2.97 -17.70
C VAL A 119 -2.65 -3.61 -18.98
N ASN A 120 -2.60 -4.94 -19.08
CA ASN A 120 -2.99 -5.67 -20.30
C ASN A 120 -4.25 -6.52 -20.13
N GLU A 121 -5.06 -6.22 -19.12
CA GLU A 121 -6.31 -6.90 -18.81
C GLU A 121 -7.22 -6.98 -20.04
N GLU A 122 -7.48 -5.82 -20.66
CA GLU A 122 -8.21 -5.72 -21.92
C GLU A 122 -7.42 -6.33 -23.09
N GLY A 123 -7.93 -7.46 -23.60
CA GLY A 123 -7.48 -8.10 -24.84
C GLY A 123 -6.52 -9.29 -24.71
N LEU A 124 -6.01 -9.58 -23.50
CA LEU A 124 -5.20 -10.80 -23.23
C LEU A 124 -5.87 -11.77 -22.25
N PHE A 125 -6.43 -11.25 -21.14
CA PHE A 125 -6.86 -12.07 -20.01
C PHE A 125 -8.27 -11.73 -19.55
N GLU A 126 -9.11 -11.18 -20.42
CA GLU A 126 -10.49 -10.78 -20.11
C GLU A 126 -11.26 -11.90 -19.40
N ASP A 127 -11.92 -11.56 -18.28
CA ASP A 127 -12.68 -12.47 -17.40
C ASP A 127 -11.93 -13.65 -16.76
N VAL A 128 -10.60 -13.74 -16.89
CA VAL A 128 -9.81 -14.80 -16.23
C VAL A 128 -9.47 -14.40 -14.79
N PRO A 129 -9.71 -15.27 -13.78
CA PRO A 129 -9.25 -15.07 -12.41
C PRO A 129 -7.71 -15.12 -12.28
N ILE A 130 -7.18 -14.35 -11.35
CA ILE A 130 -5.75 -14.13 -11.14
C ILE A 130 -5.39 -14.42 -9.69
N VAL A 131 -4.37 -15.24 -9.50
CA VAL A 131 -3.79 -15.55 -8.20
C VAL A 131 -2.38 -14.99 -8.10
N PHE A 132 -2.12 -14.19 -7.08
CA PHE A 132 -0.79 -13.66 -6.82
C PHE A 132 0.03 -14.64 -5.97
N CYS A 133 1.26 -14.90 -6.38
CA CYS A 133 2.26 -15.64 -5.64
C CYS A 133 3.40 -14.68 -5.28
N GLU A 134 3.26 -14.03 -4.13
CA GLU A 134 4.17 -13.01 -3.58
C GLU A 134 4.08 -11.65 -4.29
N LEU A 135 3.11 -10.83 -3.86
CA LEU A 135 3.20 -9.38 -4.02
C LEU A 135 3.99 -8.77 -2.86
N THR A 136 4.93 -7.91 -3.17
CA THR A 136 5.61 -7.07 -2.17
C THR A 136 5.10 -5.64 -2.17
N ASN A 137 4.36 -5.27 -3.22
CA ASN A 137 3.66 -4.00 -3.34
C ASN A 137 2.14 -4.20 -3.11
N PRO A 138 1.65 -4.01 -1.87
CA PRO A 138 0.23 -4.20 -1.54
C PRO A 138 -0.70 -3.26 -2.30
N SER A 139 -0.20 -2.11 -2.78
CA SER A 139 -1.02 -1.14 -3.53
C SER A 139 -1.63 -1.72 -4.80
N ILE A 140 -1.00 -2.71 -5.42
CA ILE A 140 -1.53 -3.39 -6.61
C ILE A 140 -2.89 -4.04 -6.28
N LEU A 141 -3.05 -4.60 -5.07
CA LEU A 141 -4.31 -5.23 -4.63
C LEU A 141 -5.46 -4.23 -4.53
N SER A 142 -5.18 -2.98 -4.15
CA SER A 142 -6.23 -1.96 -3.96
C SER A 142 -6.87 -1.51 -5.29
N VAL A 143 -6.18 -1.71 -6.41
CA VAL A 143 -6.64 -1.30 -7.75
C VAL A 143 -7.02 -2.49 -8.62
N PHE A 144 -6.59 -3.69 -8.26
CA PHE A 144 -7.01 -4.91 -8.92
C PHE A 144 -8.50 -5.18 -8.62
N PRO A 145 -9.34 -5.47 -9.63
CA PRO A 145 -10.74 -5.80 -9.39
C PRO A 145 -10.87 -6.99 -8.43
N ARG A 146 -11.58 -6.82 -7.31
CA ARG A 146 -11.72 -7.87 -6.27
C ARG A 146 -12.34 -9.16 -6.79
N GLU A 147 -13.23 -9.06 -7.77
CA GLU A 147 -13.85 -10.22 -8.41
C GLU A 147 -12.87 -11.05 -9.24
N ARG A 148 -11.67 -10.52 -9.50
CA ARG A 148 -10.70 -11.09 -10.42
C ARG A 148 -9.38 -11.47 -9.76
N GLY A 149 -8.93 -10.77 -8.73
CA GLY A 149 -7.60 -10.95 -8.16
C GLY A 149 -7.60 -11.25 -6.66
N THR A 150 -6.86 -12.28 -6.24
CA THR A 150 -6.55 -12.57 -4.84
C THR A 150 -5.20 -13.30 -4.74
N GLY A 151 -4.66 -13.57 -3.56
CA GLY A 151 -3.44 -14.37 -3.44
C GLY A 151 -2.59 -14.09 -2.22
N VAL A 152 -1.32 -14.42 -2.34
CA VAL A 152 -0.31 -14.32 -1.28
C VAL A 152 0.52 -13.05 -1.46
N PHE A 153 0.66 -12.27 -0.39
CA PHE A 153 1.55 -11.11 -0.35
C PHE A 153 2.51 -11.19 0.84
N SER A 154 3.60 -10.43 0.80
CA SER A 154 4.63 -10.45 1.84
C SER A 154 5.29 -9.09 2.05
N THR A 155 5.84 -8.89 3.23
CA THR A 155 6.63 -7.70 3.57
C THR A 155 8.03 -7.77 2.97
N SER A 156 8.61 -6.60 2.70
CA SER A 156 9.96 -6.51 2.13
C SER A 156 11.02 -7.21 3.01
N PRO A 157 11.89 -8.05 2.43
CA PRO A 157 12.95 -8.76 3.17
C PRO A 157 13.99 -7.81 3.76
N VAL A 158 14.10 -6.58 3.23
CA VAL A 158 14.96 -5.50 3.72
C VAL A 158 14.72 -5.21 5.20
N SER A 159 13.45 -5.24 5.63
CA SER A 159 13.05 -4.92 7.01
C SER A 159 13.65 -5.89 8.03
N LEU A 160 13.59 -7.19 7.74
CA LEU A 160 14.19 -8.24 8.55
C LEU A 160 15.71 -8.11 8.53
N LEU A 161 16.29 -7.96 7.34
CA LEU A 161 17.75 -7.87 7.18
C LEU A 161 18.34 -6.71 7.98
N LEU A 162 17.79 -5.50 7.81
CA LEU A 162 18.30 -4.30 8.47
C LEU A 162 18.16 -4.38 10.00
N ARG A 163 17.01 -4.87 10.49
CA ARG A 163 16.76 -5.06 11.93
C ARG A 163 17.80 -5.98 12.56
N GLU A 164 18.11 -7.09 11.88
CA GLU A 164 19.07 -8.07 12.35
C GLU A 164 20.51 -7.56 12.24
N ILE A 165 20.84 -6.81 11.20
CA ILE A 165 22.14 -6.16 11.06
C ILE A 165 22.38 -5.17 12.19
N ILE A 166 21.42 -4.29 12.50
CA ILE A 166 21.56 -3.32 13.59
C ILE A 166 21.74 -4.02 14.95
N ARG A 167 21.05 -5.15 15.15
CA ARG A 167 21.16 -5.96 16.37
C ARG A 167 22.52 -6.65 16.50
N LEU A 168 23.07 -7.13 15.38
CA LEU A 168 24.36 -7.83 15.35
C LEU A 168 25.54 -6.86 15.39
N HIS A 169 25.40 -5.69 14.73
CA HIS A 169 26.42 -4.67 14.49
C HIS A 169 25.98 -3.29 15.00
N PRO A 170 25.77 -3.12 16.32
CA PRO A 170 25.21 -1.89 16.86
C PRO A 170 26.18 -0.70 16.70
N GLY A 171 25.72 0.36 16.04
CA GLY A 171 26.47 1.62 15.88
C GLY A 171 27.52 1.62 14.75
N ILE A 172 27.63 0.54 13.98
CA ILE A 172 28.52 0.45 12.82
C ILE A 172 27.83 1.12 11.60
N PRO A 173 28.53 1.98 10.84
CA PRO A 173 28.01 2.55 9.59
C PRO A 173 27.63 1.47 8.56
N ILE A 174 26.68 1.78 7.70
CA ILE A 174 26.14 0.86 6.69
C ILE A 174 26.47 1.41 5.30
N SER A 175 27.10 0.59 4.45
CA SER A 175 27.28 0.88 3.03
C SER A 175 26.26 0.09 2.23
N LEU A 176 25.30 0.77 1.62
CA LEU A 176 24.22 0.15 0.88
C LEU A 176 24.54 0.14 -0.61
N VAL A 177 24.68 -1.04 -1.21
CA VAL A 177 25.00 -1.24 -2.61
C VAL A 177 23.75 -1.75 -3.33
N ALA A 178 23.33 -1.05 -4.37
CA ALA A 178 22.26 -1.50 -5.25
C ALA A 178 22.52 -1.00 -6.67
N ASP A 179 21.92 -1.62 -7.67
CA ASP A 179 21.91 -1.04 -9.00
C ASP A 179 20.81 0.03 -9.16
N LEU A 180 20.74 0.61 -10.36
CA LEU A 180 19.71 1.58 -10.73
C LEU A 180 18.53 0.91 -11.45
N THR A 181 18.37 -0.40 -11.31
CA THR A 181 17.15 -1.07 -11.76
C THR A 181 16.01 -0.71 -10.79
N PRO A 182 14.74 -0.82 -11.23
CA PRO A 182 13.63 -0.51 -10.35
C PRO A 182 13.60 -1.36 -9.07
N ALA A 183 13.99 -2.64 -9.13
CA ALA A 183 14.18 -3.50 -7.97
C ALA A 183 15.31 -3.00 -7.04
N GLY A 184 16.46 -2.61 -7.60
CA GLY A 184 17.55 -2.01 -6.83
C GLY A 184 17.14 -0.70 -6.13
N LEU A 185 16.47 0.20 -6.86
CA LEU A 185 15.93 1.46 -6.30
C LEU A 185 14.87 1.22 -5.22
N ARG A 186 14.05 0.18 -5.35
CA ARG A 186 13.06 -0.22 -4.34
C ARG A 186 13.73 -0.70 -3.07
N ASP A 187 14.76 -1.53 -3.19
CA ASP A 187 15.55 -1.96 -2.03
C ASP A 187 16.14 -0.74 -1.34
N LEU A 188 16.76 0.19 -2.08
CA LEU A 188 17.29 1.45 -1.54
C LEU A 188 16.21 2.25 -0.80
N ALA A 189 15.02 2.39 -1.39
CA ALA A 189 13.90 3.09 -0.78
C ALA A 189 13.43 2.40 0.51
N HIS A 190 13.29 1.08 0.52
CA HIS A 190 12.92 0.32 1.71
C HIS A 190 13.97 0.43 2.81
N PHE A 191 15.26 0.37 2.47
CA PHE A 191 16.35 0.57 3.41
C PHE A 191 16.23 1.97 4.04
N HIS A 192 16.09 3.01 3.22
CA HIS A 192 16.01 4.38 3.70
C HIS A 192 14.77 4.64 4.57
N ASN A 193 13.60 4.13 4.17
CA ASN A 193 12.36 4.24 4.93
C ASN A 193 12.48 3.55 6.29
N HIS A 194 13.03 2.33 6.34
CA HIS A 194 13.24 1.62 7.60
C HIS A 194 14.33 2.26 8.46
N LEU A 195 15.35 2.87 7.87
CA LEU A 195 16.35 3.64 8.63
C LEU A 195 15.72 4.86 9.31
N ASN A 196 14.77 5.51 8.63
CA ASN A 196 14.11 6.72 9.14
C ASN A 196 13.21 6.46 10.36
N SER A 197 12.68 5.24 10.51
CA SER A 197 11.84 4.85 11.65
C SER A 197 12.62 4.42 12.90
N LEU A 198 13.96 4.36 12.84
CA LEU A 198 14.80 3.98 13.97
C LEU A 198 15.04 5.16 14.92
N ALA A 199 14.95 4.90 16.22
CA ALA A 199 15.26 5.87 17.27
C ALA A 199 16.72 6.37 17.23
N LYS A 200 17.66 5.54 16.77
CA LYS A 200 19.07 5.89 16.59
C LYS A 200 19.54 5.44 15.21
N ARG A 201 19.82 6.41 14.34
CA ARG A 201 20.16 6.16 12.93
C ARG A 201 21.66 5.85 12.79
N PRO A 202 22.04 4.73 12.14
CA PRO A 202 23.44 4.52 11.74
C PRO A 202 23.82 5.49 10.62
N GLU A 203 25.11 5.80 10.50
CA GLU A 203 25.64 6.49 9.31
C GLU A 203 25.48 5.58 8.09
N VAL A 204 24.89 6.07 7.00
CA VAL A 204 24.64 5.26 5.80
C VAL A 204 25.25 5.92 4.57
N VAL A 205 25.97 5.12 3.79
CA VAL A 205 26.56 5.52 2.51
C VAL A 205 25.91 4.69 1.41
N THR A 206 25.19 5.32 0.50
CA THR A 206 24.59 4.64 -0.66
C THR A 206 25.56 4.61 -1.84
N LEU A 207 25.78 3.42 -2.38
CA LEU A 207 26.65 3.11 -3.49
C LEU A 207 25.80 2.55 -4.64
N ALA A 208 25.18 3.43 -5.41
CA ALA A 208 24.25 3.05 -6.47
C ALA A 208 24.92 2.91 -7.84
N GLY A 209 24.49 1.92 -8.64
CA GLY A 209 24.87 1.79 -10.05
C GLY A 209 26.33 1.41 -10.32
N LEU A 210 27.00 0.77 -9.37
CA LEU A 210 28.41 0.38 -9.49
C LEU A 210 28.59 -0.82 -10.41
N SER A 211 29.62 -0.76 -11.26
CA SER A 211 30.16 -1.95 -11.92
C SER A 211 31.29 -2.56 -11.08
N PRO A 212 31.52 -3.89 -11.15
CA PRO A 212 32.62 -4.55 -10.41
C PRO A 212 33.99 -3.87 -10.61
N GLU A 213 34.26 -3.42 -11.84
CA GLU A 213 35.49 -2.74 -12.23
C GLU A 213 35.70 -1.39 -11.55
N LYS A 214 34.62 -0.72 -11.13
CA LYS A 214 34.65 0.60 -10.50
C LYS A 214 34.68 0.53 -8.98
N VAL A 215 34.48 -0.65 -8.38
CA VAL A 215 34.55 -0.88 -6.93
C VAL A 215 35.84 -0.34 -6.30
N PRO A 216 37.05 -0.51 -6.91
CA PRO A 216 38.29 0.03 -6.36
C PRO A 216 38.30 1.56 -6.16
N LEU A 217 37.48 2.32 -6.91
CA LEU A 217 37.37 3.78 -6.76
C LEU A 217 36.77 4.20 -5.42
N TYR A 218 36.04 3.29 -4.75
CA TYR A 218 35.37 3.54 -3.47
C TYR A 218 36.17 3.02 -2.27
N ARG A 219 37.46 2.69 -2.48
CA ARG A 219 38.35 2.19 -1.43
C ARG A 219 38.34 3.07 -0.19
N GLU A 220 38.39 4.40 -0.36
CA GLU A 220 38.42 5.32 0.79
C GLU A 220 37.10 5.28 1.58
N SER A 221 35.96 5.23 0.89
CA SER A 221 34.63 5.14 1.52
C SER A 221 34.37 3.80 2.21
N LEU A 222 34.97 2.71 1.72
CA LEU A 222 34.81 1.36 2.26
C LEU A 222 35.88 0.96 3.28
N SER A 223 36.93 1.77 3.45
CA SER A 223 38.05 1.48 4.37
C SER A 223 37.73 1.66 5.87
N ARG A 224 36.54 2.18 6.21
CA ARG A 224 36.04 2.25 7.59
C ARG A 224 35.40 0.92 7.98
N GLU A 225 35.34 0.57 9.28
CA GLU A 225 34.52 -0.54 9.77
C GLU A 225 33.06 -0.26 9.39
N THR A 226 32.60 -0.82 8.26
CA THR A 226 31.24 -0.64 7.77
C THR A 226 30.60 -1.98 7.46
N VAL A 227 29.28 -2.06 7.64
CA VAL A 227 28.49 -3.21 7.16
C VAL A 227 28.09 -2.94 5.73
N VAL A 228 28.49 -3.80 4.80
CA VAL A 228 28.07 -3.69 3.39
C VAL A 228 26.78 -4.47 3.23
N ILE A 229 25.75 -3.85 2.66
CA ILE A 229 24.48 -4.49 2.34
C ILE A 229 24.25 -4.40 0.85
N PHE A 230 24.06 -5.53 0.19
CA PHE A 230 23.64 -5.59 -1.20
C PHE A 230 22.12 -5.69 -1.26
N GLY A 231 21.48 -4.68 -1.83
CA GLY A 231 20.17 -4.82 -2.46
C GLY A 231 20.28 -5.62 -3.75
N THR A 232 19.27 -5.50 -4.61
CA THR A 232 19.28 -6.09 -5.94
C THR A 232 20.40 -5.47 -6.79
N CYS A 233 21.25 -6.34 -7.35
CA CYS A 233 22.36 -5.98 -8.22
C CYS A 233 22.39 -6.89 -9.45
N ALA A 234 21.60 -6.54 -10.45
CA ALA A 234 21.47 -7.25 -11.71
C ALA A 234 22.15 -6.55 -12.88
N ARG A 235 22.32 -5.22 -12.87
CA ARG A 235 22.81 -4.47 -14.05
C ARG A 235 23.70 -3.26 -13.73
N THR A 236 24.61 -2.93 -14.65
CA THR A 236 25.44 -1.72 -14.59
C THR A 236 24.69 -0.48 -15.11
N LEU A 237 25.24 0.71 -14.87
CA LEU A 237 24.81 1.97 -15.51
C LEU A 237 24.74 1.90 -17.04
N SER A 238 25.60 1.09 -17.69
CA SER A 238 25.58 0.89 -19.15
C SER A 238 24.55 -0.16 -19.60
N GLY A 239 23.87 -0.83 -18.67
CA GLY A 239 22.88 -1.87 -18.93
C GLY A 239 23.46 -3.28 -19.12
N ALA A 240 24.76 -3.48 -18.86
CA ALA A 240 25.37 -4.80 -18.89
C ALA A 240 24.93 -5.61 -17.65
N PRO A 241 24.72 -6.93 -17.75
CA PRO A 241 24.39 -7.76 -16.61
C PRO A 241 25.54 -7.78 -15.59
N ILE A 242 25.19 -7.78 -14.32
CA ILE A 242 26.10 -7.93 -13.19
C ILE A 242 25.85 -9.30 -12.56
N LEU A 243 26.91 -10.08 -12.40
CA LEU A 243 26.86 -11.28 -11.58
C LEU A 243 27.09 -10.88 -10.11
N LEU A 244 26.10 -11.12 -9.25
CA LEU A 244 26.17 -10.76 -7.82
C LEU A 244 27.45 -11.29 -7.15
N GLY A 245 27.90 -12.50 -7.51
CA GLY A 245 29.13 -13.08 -6.97
C GLY A 245 30.40 -12.31 -7.34
N GLU A 246 30.46 -11.69 -8.53
CA GLU A 246 31.59 -10.84 -8.92
C GLU A 246 31.63 -9.56 -8.09
N MET A 247 30.47 -8.95 -7.82
CA MET A 247 30.35 -7.78 -6.95
C MET A 247 30.74 -8.10 -5.51
N ILE A 248 30.17 -9.16 -4.94
CA ILE A 248 30.53 -9.62 -3.57
C ILE A 248 32.03 -9.93 -3.50
N GLY A 249 32.58 -10.58 -4.52
CA GLY A 249 34.01 -10.88 -4.63
C GLY A 249 34.88 -9.62 -4.68
N ALA A 250 34.48 -8.61 -5.47
CA ALA A 250 35.19 -7.34 -5.57
C ALA A 250 35.21 -6.57 -4.24
N PHE A 251 34.06 -6.49 -3.55
CA PHE A 251 33.97 -5.85 -2.23
C PHE A 251 34.71 -6.64 -1.15
N SER A 252 34.57 -7.96 -1.13
CA SER A 252 35.29 -8.82 -0.18
C SER A 252 36.81 -8.75 -0.38
N SER A 253 37.28 -8.48 -1.61
CA SER A 253 38.70 -8.30 -1.91
C SER A 253 39.20 -6.91 -1.52
N LEU A 254 38.36 -5.88 -1.65
CA LEU A 254 38.71 -4.50 -1.33
C LEU A 254 38.68 -4.21 0.18
N SER A 255 37.73 -4.82 0.90
CA SER A 255 37.48 -4.56 2.32
C SER A 255 37.08 -5.85 3.05
N PRO A 256 38.05 -6.75 3.31
CA PRO A 256 37.79 -8.06 3.91
C PRO A 256 37.20 -7.98 5.32
N SER A 257 37.50 -6.89 6.05
CA SER A 257 37.06 -6.64 7.43
C SER A 257 35.63 -6.17 7.55
N ASN A 258 34.91 -5.99 6.44
CA ASN A 258 33.55 -5.49 6.42
C ASN A 258 32.57 -6.65 6.23
N PRO A 259 31.60 -6.83 7.14
CA PRO A 259 30.58 -7.87 6.97
C PRO A 259 29.68 -7.52 5.79
N ILE A 260 29.51 -8.48 4.88
CA ILE A 260 28.69 -8.33 3.67
C ILE A 260 27.37 -9.08 3.87
N TYR A 261 26.25 -8.38 3.73
CA TYR A 261 24.92 -8.96 3.71
C TYR A 261 24.24 -8.73 2.37
N THR A 262 23.20 -9.50 2.04
CA THR A 262 22.38 -9.25 0.86
C THR A 262 20.90 -9.55 1.11
N VAL A 263 20.01 -8.93 0.33
CA VAL A 263 18.59 -9.30 0.28
C VAL A 263 18.33 -10.53 -0.59
N GLN A 264 19.27 -10.89 -1.48
CA GLN A 264 19.13 -12.01 -2.41
C GLN A 264 19.50 -13.33 -1.73
N GLU A 265 18.63 -14.33 -1.84
CA GLU A 265 18.74 -15.61 -1.11
C GLU A 265 20.08 -16.30 -1.35
N GLU A 266 20.56 -16.27 -2.60
CA GLU A 266 21.79 -16.91 -3.07
C GLU A 266 23.09 -16.26 -2.56
N GLY A 267 23.06 -15.05 -2.01
CA GLY A 267 24.31 -14.32 -1.76
C GLY A 267 25.23 -14.95 -0.72
N VAL A 268 24.71 -15.73 0.25
CA VAL A 268 25.55 -16.50 1.18
C VAL A 268 26.40 -17.53 0.43
N SER A 269 25.82 -18.21 -0.57
CA SER A 269 26.55 -19.16 -1.41
C SER A 269 27.60 -18.49 -2.30
N LEU A 270 27.41 -17.19 -2.57
CA LEU A 270 28.31 -16.34 -3.36
C LEU A 270 29.35 -15.59 -2.49
N GLY A 271 29.37 -15.86 -1.19
CA GLY A 271 30.37 -15.31 -0.27
C GLY A 271 29.91 -14.13 0.59
N ALA A 272 28.61 -13.85 0.71
CA ALA A 272 28.10 -12.96 1.76
C ALA A 272 28.17 -13.63 3.14
N LEU A 273 28.28 -12.83 4.20
CA LEU A 273 28.12 -13.28 5.59
C LEU A 273 26.68 -13.73 5.87
N GLY A 274 25.69 -13.01 5.33
CA GLY A 274 24.29 -13.38 5.50
C GLY A 274 23.36 -12.91 4.38
N SER A 275 22.23 -13.60 4.22
CA SER A 275 21.16 -13.27 3.27
C SER A 275 19.77 -13.47 3.89
N VAL A 276 18.71 -13.21 3.13
CA VAL A 276 17.33 -13.51 3.51
C VAL A 276 16.77 -14.59 2.59
N ALA A 277 16.23 -15.66 3.17
CA ALA A 277 15.47 -16.69 2.45
C ALA A 277 13.99 -16.31 2.40
N GLY A 278 13.43 -16.22 1.19
CA GLY A 278 12.06 -15.78 0.94
C GLY A 278 11.00 -16.87 1.09
N ASN A 279 11.41 -18.13 1.33
CA ASN A 279 10.53 -19.30 1.43
C ASN A 279 9.56 -19.45 0.24
N ALA A 280 10.08 -19.22 -0.97
CA ALA A 280 9.35 -19.25 -2.23
C ALA A 280 8.51 -20.52 -2.44
N PHE A 281 8.99 -21.69 -1.99
CA PHE A 281 8.23 -22.94 -2.04
C PHE A 281 6.91 -22.86 -1.26
N LEU A 282 6.94 -22.33 -0.03
CA LEU A 282 5.74 -22.24 0.81
C LEU A 282 4.74 -21.24 0.22
N LYS A 283 5.23 -20.09 -0.28
CA LYS A 283 4.42 -19.06 -0.94
C LYS A 283 3.77 -19.61 -2.20
N GLY A 284 4.54 -20.32 -3.02
CA GLY A 284 4.05 -20.99 -4.22
C GLY A 284 3.00 -22.06 -3.91
N ARG A 285 3.23 -22.89 -2.90
CA ARG A 285 2.24 -23.89 -2.46
C ARG A 285 0.93 -23.24 -2.06
N ARG A 286 1.00 -22.16 -1.28
CA ARG A 286 -0.18 -21.45 -0.82
C ARG A 286 -0.96 -20.78 -1.95
N ALA A 287 -0.26 -20.15 -2.90
CA ALA A 287 -0.88 -19.63 -4.11
C ALA A 287 -1.57 -20.74 -4.93
N GLY A 288 -0.94 -21.93 -5.04
CA GLY A 288 -1.57 -23.09 -5.67
C GLY A 288 -2.85 -23.57 -4.96
N GLU A 289 -2.87 -23.55 -3.62
CA GLU A 289 -4.07 -23.88 -2.84
C GLU A 289 -5.22 -22.88 -3.06
N ILE A 290 -4.89 -21.58 -3.14
CA ILE A 290 -5.86 -20.52 -3.47
C ILE A 290 -6.39 -20.71 -4.89
N ALA A 291 -5.52 -21.01 -5.86
CA ALA A 291 -5.91 -21.29 -7.24
C ALA A 291 -6.91 -22.47 -7.31
N LEU A 292 -6.67 -23.55 -6.56
CA LEU A 292 -7.59 -24.70 -6.51
C LEU A 292 -8.96 -24.35 -5.94
N ARG A 293 -9.06 -23.43 -4.98
CA ARG A 293 -10.35 -22.95 -4.45
C ARG A 293 -11.15 -22.20 -5.52
N ILE A 294 -10.47 -21.33 -6.27
CA ILE A 294 -11.09 -20.55 -7.36
C ILE A 294 -11.55 -21.48 -8.48
N LEU A 295 -10.70 -22.43 -8.89
CA LEU A 295 -11.06 -23.46 -9.87
C LEU A 295 -12.20 -24.37 -9.37
N GLY A 296 -12.35 -24.52 -8.05
CA GLY A 296 -13.48 -25.19 -7.40
C GLY A 296 -14.79 -24.39 -7.38
N GLY A 297 -14.81 -23.17 -7.92
CA GLY A 297 -16.00 -22.32 -8.03
C GLY A 297 -16.13 -21.25 -6.95
N GLU A 298 -15.17 -21.12 -6.03
CA GLU A 298 -15.12 -19.96 -5.13
C GLU A 298 -14.79 -18.69 -5.92
N SER A 299 -15.56 -17.62 -5.70
CA SER A 299 -15.23 -16.32 -6.31
C SER A 299 -13.93 -15.77 -5.70
N PRO A 300 -13.01 -15.20 -6.50
CA PRO A 300 -11.83 -14.50 -5.98
C PRO A 300 -12.19 -13.46 -4.91
N ALA A 301 -13.33 -12.76 -5.06
CA ALA A 301 -13.80 -11.75 -4.11
C ALA A 301 -14.16 -12.32 -2.72
N SER A 302 -14.38 -13.63 -2.61
CA SER A 302 -14.67 -14.30 -1.33
C SER A 302 -13.41 -14.80 -0.61
N ILE A 303 -12.25 -14.75 -1.28
CA ILE A 303 -10.97 -15.19 -0.73
C ILE A 303 -10.16 -13.96 -0.36
N GLU A 304 -10.06 -13.69 0.94
CA GLU A 304 -9.21 -12.61 1.45
C GLU A 304 -7.73 -12.84 1.08
N PRO A 305 -7.01 -11.81 0.57
CA PRO A 305 -5.57 -11.89 0.35
C PRO A 305 -4.81 -12.26 1.63
N GLU A 306 -3.79 -13.10 1.52
CA GLU A 306 -3.06 -13.64 2.67
C GLU A 306 -1.66 -13.02 2.82
N LEU A 307 -1.41 -12.37 3.97
CA LEU A 307 -0.07 -11.89 4.34
C LEU A 307 0.78 -13.06 4.86
N MET A 308 1.91 -13.33 4.21
CA MET A 308 2.81 -14.43 4.57
C MET A 308 4.26 -13.96 4.75
N ASP A 309 4.57 -13.45 5.95
CA ASP A 309 5.93 -13.05 6.34
C ASP A 309 6.72 -14.23 6.91
N SER A 310 7.06 -15.19 6.05
CA SER A 310 7.84 -16.38 6.42
C SER A 310 9.35 -16.20 6.20
N ASN A 311 9.84 -14.96 6.05
CA ASN A 311 11.24 -14.70 5.72
C ASN A 311 12.19 -15.17 6.85
N ALA A 312 13.36 -15.72 6.49
CA ALA A 312 14.35 -16.21 7.45
C ALA A 312 15.77 -15.74 7.12
N MET A 313 16.56 -15.39 8.13
CA MET A 313 17.97 -15.03 7.94
C MET A 313 18.83 -16.27 7.66
N VAL A 314 19.69 -16.18 6.66
CA VAL A 314 20.70 -17.19 6.31
C VAL A 314 22.09 -16.64 6.65
N PHE A 315 22.98 -17.45 7.19
CA PHE A 315 24.35 -17.05 7.55
C PHE A 315 25.40 -18.08 7.11
N ASP A 316 26.60 -17.61 6.75
CA ASP A 316 27.79 -18.46 6.59
C ASP A 316 28.54 -18.57 7.92
N PHE A 317 28.65 -19.79 8.46
CA PHE A 317 29.35 -20.04 9.72
C PHE A 317 30.82 -19.58 9.70
N ARG A 318 31.53 -19.81 8.59
CA ARG A 318 32.97 -19.46 8.48
C ARG A 318 33.12 -17.96 8.67
N LYS A 319 32.30 -17.18 7.98
CA LYS A 319 32.29 -15.72 8.09
C LYS A 319 31.76 -15.24 9.43
N MET A 320 30.80 -15.93 10.05
CA MET A 320 30.30 -15.53 11.38
C MET A 320 31.44 -15.41 12.40
N SER A 321 32.43 -16.31 12.34
CA SER A 321 33.59 -16.27 13.23
C SER A 321 34.49 -15.05 12.97
N ASP A 322 34.67 -14.66 11.71
CA ASP A 322 35.46 -13.47 11.31
C ASP A 322 34.88 -12.18 11.91
N PHE A 323 33.56 -12.15 12.16
CA PHE A 323 32.85 -11.00 12.71
C PHE A 323 32.37 -11.19 14.16
N GLY A 324 32.85 -12.22 14.87
CA GLY A 324 32.51 -12.43 16.29
C GLY A 324 31.03 -12.74 16.57
N ILE A 325 30.31 -13.30 15.60
CA ILE A 325 28.89 -13.65 15.72
C ILE A 325 28.76 -15.10 16.19
N THR A 326 28.13 -15.31 17.35
CA THR A 326 27.85 -16.65 17.89
C THR A 326 26.42 -17.09 17.58
N ARG A 327 26.16 -18.41 17.53
CA ARG A 327 24.81 -18.97 17.30
C ARG A 327 23.75 -18.46 18.27
N SER A 328 24.12 -18.26 19.54
CA SER A 328 23.21 -17.72 20.55
C SER A 328 22.70 -16.31 20.24
N ARG A 329 23.42 -15.56 19.40
CA ARG A 329 23.03 -14.22 18.97
C ARG A 329 22.13 -14.25 17.73
N LEU A 330 21.97 -15.38 17.05
CA LEU A 330 21.13 -15.46 15.85
C LEU A 330 19.63 -15.52 16.20
N PRO A 331 18.75 -15.06 15.30
CA PRO A 331 17.31 -15.34 15.38
C PRO A 331 17.00 -16.83 15.46
N ARG A 332 15.90 -17.20 16.12
CA ARG A 332 15.51 -18.62 16.31
C ARG A 332 15.32 -19.38 15.00
N ASN A 333 14.82 -18.72 13.96
CA ASN A 333 14.52 -19.34 12.66
C ASN A 333 15.67 -19.19 11.65
N SER A 334 16.89 -18.87 12.10
CA SER A 334 18.02 -18.66 11.20
C SER A 334 18.61 -19.97 10.66
N ILE A 335 19.01 -19.93 9.39
CA ILE A 335 19.67 -21.02 8.68
C ILE A 335 21.17 -20.74 8.69
N VAL A 336 22.00 -21.70 9.11
CA VAL A 336 23.46 -21.56 9.15
C VAL A 336 24.12 -22.58 8.22
N ILE A 337 24.77 -22.08 7.18
CA ILE A 337 25.49 -22.86 6.18
C ILE A 337 26.97 -22.96 6.58
N ASN A 338 27.69 -24.00 6.12
CA ASN A 338 29.13 -24.21 6.37
C ASN A 338 29.54 -24.42 7.84
N ASP A 339 28.63 -24.84 8.72
CA ASP A 339 28.91 -25.07 10.14
C ASP A 339 29.90 -26.24 10.37
N PRO A 340 31.05 -26.02 11.02
CA PRO A 340 32.01 -27.04 11.36
C PRO A 340 31.45 -28.05 12.34
N ALA A 341 30.47 -27.75 13.19
CA ALA A 341 29.83 -28.79 14.01
C ALA A 341 29.03 -29.75 13.13
N ASP A 342 28.34 -29.21 12.11
CA ASP A 342 27.63 -29.99 11.09
C ASP A 342 28.62 -30.76 10.19
N LEU A 343 29.76 -30.15 9.85
CA LEU A 343 30.87 -30.82 9.13
C LEU A 343 31.63 -31.82 10.00
N LEU A 344 31.85 -31.60 11.30
CA LEU A 344 32.51 -32.55 12.21
C LEU A 344 31.61 -33.75 12.42
N ARG A 345 30.29 -33.50 12.54
CA ARG A 345 29.27 -34.54 12.57
C ARG A 345 29.24 -35.33 11.26
N LYS A 346 29.55 -34.68 10.13
CA LYS A 346 29.62 -35.30 8.79
C LYS A 346 30.99 -35.94 8.43
N TYR A 347 32.13 -35.43 8.93
CA TYR A 347 33.50 -35.72 8.47
C TYR A 347 34.56 -35.89 9.58
N GLY A 348 34.25 -35.60 10.85
CA GLY A 348 35.18 -35.66 11.99
C GLY A 348 35.98 -36.97 12.13
N PRO A 349 35.41 -38.16 11.86
CA PRO A 349 36.16 -39.41 11.87
C PRO A 349 37.39 -39.44 10.95
N PHE A 350 37.40 -38.67 9.85
CA PHE A 350 38.48 -38.67 8.86
C PHE A 350 39.70 -37.80 9.25
N ALA A 351 39.50 -36.75 10.04
CA ALA A 351 40.55 -35.81 10.43
C ALA A 351 41.49 -36.35 11.51
N ALA A 352 40.96 -37.17 12.44
CA ALA A 352 41.73 -37.77 13.53
C ALA A 352 42.90 -38.64 13.03
N LEU A 353 42.69 -39.36 11.92
CA LEU A 353 43.71 -40.21 11.30
C LEU A 353 44.94 -39.41 10.80
N ASN A 354 44.73 -38.21 10.28
CA ASN A 354 45.80 -37.40 9.67
C ASN A 354 46.65 -36.63 10.71
N LEU A 355 46.06 -36.21 11.82
CA LEU A 355 46.74 -35.44 12.87
C LEU A 355 47.89 -36.23 13.53
N PHE A 356 47.73 -37.55 13.60
CA PHE A 356 48.75 -38.47 14.12
C PHE A 356 50.06 -38.39 13.32
N VAL A 357 49.97 -38.25 11.99
CA VAL A 357 51.13 -38.23 11.09
C VAL A 357 51.94 -36.93 11.19
N PHE A 358 51.26 -35.78 11.28
CA PHE A 358 51.94 -34.46 11.29
C PHE A 358 52.68 -34.13 12.59
N SER A 359 52.24 -34.68 13.71
CA SER A 359 52.85 -34.43 15.03
C SER A 359 54.32 -34.89 15.08
N ILE A 360 54.66 -35.93 14.32
CA ILE A 360 56.02 -36.46 14.20
C ILE A 360 56.95 -35.44 13.50
N LEU A 361 56.47 -34.71 12.49
CA LEU A 361 57.28 -33.79 11.69
C LEU A 361 57.51 -32.43 12.39
N GLY A 362 56.55 -31.95 13.18
CA GLY A 362 56.60 -30.64 13.84
C GLY A 362 57.64 -30.55 14.96
N GLY A 363 57.90 -31.65 15.67
CA GLY A 363 58.94 -31.70 16.72
C GLY A 363 60.34 -31.32 16.19
N LEU A 364 60.60 -31.59 14.91
CA LEU A 364 61.90 -31.38 14.27
C LEU A 364 62.20 -29.88 13.99
N ALA A 365 61.18 -29.11 13.62
CA ALA A 365 61.35 -27.72 13.18
C ALA A 365 61.46 -26.71 14.33
N ALA A 366 60.79 -26.97 15.46
CA ALA A 366 60.73 -26.06 16.61
C ALA A 366 62.10 -25.84 17.28
N PHE A 367 62.97 -26.84 17.19
CA PHE A 367 64.34 -26.75 17.69
C PHE A 367 65.15 -25.63 17.01
N LEU A 368 64.93 -25.39 15.72
CA LEU A 368 65.77 -24.48 14.91
C LEU A 368 65.45 -22.99 15.14
N ARG A 369 64.18 -22.67 15.41
CA ARG A 369 63.67 -21.29 15.39
C ARG A 369 63.96 -20.49 16.67
N LYS A 370 64.08 -21.17 17.82
CA LYS A 370 64.31 -20.54 19.13
C LYS A 370 65.61 -19.71 19.19
N LYS A 371 66.52 -19.96 18.26
CA LYS A 371 67.84 -19.33 18.18
C LYS A 371 67.83 -17.88 17.64
N ILE A 372 66.78 -17.43 16.95
CA ILE A 372 66.83 -16.21 16.11
C ILE A 372 66.10 -14.98 16.72
N ALA A 373 65.07 -15.18 17.55
CA ALA A 373 64.09 -14.12 17.87
C ALA A 373 64.49 -13.13 18.98
N ARG A 374 65.50 -13.40 19.80
CA ARG A 374 65.87 -12.54 20.94
C ARG A 374 66.45 -11.16 20.55
N ARG A 375 66.70 -10.89 19.27
CA ARG A 375 67.54 -9.77 18.82
C ARG A 375 66.81 -8.47 18.41
N LYS A 376 65.48 -8.46 18.18
CA LYS A 376 64.80 -7.36 17.42
C LYS A 376 63.85 -6.41 18.19
N LYS A 377 63.62 -6.56 19.50
CA LYS A 377 62.45 -5.93 20.16
C LYS A 377 62.67 -4.52 20.76
N THR A 378 63.89 -4.05 20.95
CA THR A 378 64.14 -2.84 21.77
C THR A 378 64.08 -1.50 21.00
N GLU A 379 64.01 -1.54 19.66
CA GLU A 379 64.23 -0.34 18.82
C GLU A 379 62.96 0.48 18.50
N LYS A 380 61.76 -0.02 18.85
CA LYS A 380 60.49 0.46 18.26
C LYS A 380 59.72 1.50 19.10
N ASP A 381 59.92 1.57 20.42
CA ASP A 381 59.03 2.32 21.32
C ASP A 381 59.29 3.84 21.41
N LEU A 382 60.43 4.34 20.90
CA LEU A 382 60.83 5.75 21.02
C LEU A 382 60.25 6.67 19.91
N LEU A 383 59.74 6.11 18.82
CA LEU A 383 59.31 6.86 17.63
C LEU A 383 57.81 7.24 17.62
N GLU A 384 56.98 6.57 18.42
CA GLU A 384 55.51 6.67 18.34
C GLU A 384 54.90 7.88 19.08
N ARG A 385 55.57 8.43 20.11
CA ARG A 385 55.02 9.54 20.92
C ARG A 385 55.10 10.94 20.27
N SER A 386 56.08 11.19 19.42
CA SER A 386 56.28 12.52 18.79
C SER A 386 55.31 12.78 17.64
N LYS A 387 54.87 11.73 16.92
CA LYS A 387 53.97 11.86 15.76
C LYS A 387 52.51 12.15 16.14
N TYR A 388 52.09 11.78 17.34
CA TYR A 388 50.70 11.89 17.79
C TYR A 388 50.23 13.34 18.02
N TRP A 389 51.09 14.21 18.55
CA TRP A 389 50.73 15.60 18.87
C TRP A 389 50.63 16.52 17.64
N GLU A 390 51.49 16.30 16.64
CA GLU A 390 51.52 17.09 15.40
C GLU A 390 50.26 16.86 14.53
N THR A 391 49.71 15.64 14.59
CA THR A 391 48.46 15.30 13.90
C THR A 391 47.24 16.02 14.50
N LEU A 392 47.18 16.20 15.82
CA LEU A 392 46.04 16.84 16.48
C LEU A 392 45.93 18.35 16.16
N PHE A 393 47.05 19.06 16.05
CA PHE A 393 47.07 20.50 15.76
C PHE A 393 46.69 20.82 14.31
N GLN A 394 47.20 20.05 13.33
CA GLN A 394 46.97 20.31 11.91
C GLN A 394 45.55 20.00 11.43
N HIS A 395 44.85 19.07 12.10
CA HIS A 395 43.53 18.57 11.68
C HIS A 395 42.35 19.10 12.52
N SER A 396 42.53 20.15 13.33
CA SER A 396 41.41 20.76 14.07
C SER A 396 40.35 21.36 13.12
N PRO A 397 39.04 21.18 13.40
CA PRO A 397 37.94 21.72 12.58
C PRO A 397 37.79 23.25 12.68
N GLU A 398 38.38 23.85 13.70
CA GLU A 398 38.43 25.31 13.86
C GLU A 398 39.67 25.87 13.15
N GLY A 399 39.54 27.06 12.56
CA GLY A 399 40.71 27.79 12.09
C GLY A 399 41.48 28.31 13.30
N ILE A 400 42.64 27.71 13.58
CA ILE A 400 43.49 28.07 14.73
C ILE A 400 44.67 28.87 14.22
N ILE A 401 44.84 30.07 14.76
CA ILE A 401 46.03 30.90 14.56
C ILE A 401 46.64 31.31 15.90
N VAL A 402 47.95 31.20 16.00
CA VAL A 402 48.77 31.63 17.15
C VAL A 402 49.68 32.75 16.69
N TYR A 403 49.73 33.86 17.43
CA TYR A 403 50.49 35.05 17.10
C TYR A 403 51.08 35.71 18.36
N SER A 404 52.14 36.49 18.18
CA SER A 404 52.85 37.17 19.28
C SER A 404 52.14 38.45 19.72
N SER A 405 52.60 39.03 20.84
CA SER A 405 52.15 40.36 21.33
C SER A 405 52.44 41.53 20.38
N SER A 406 53.27 41.33 19.34
CA SER A 406 53.50 42.31 18.27
C SER A 406 52.59 42.12 17.06
N GLY A 407 51.73 41.10 17.06
CA GLY A 407 50.86 40.75 15.93
C GLY A 407 51.53 39.89 14.85
N LYS A 408 52.72 39.34 15.12
CA LYS A 408 53.41 38.44 14.19
C LYS A 408 52.80 37.04 14.27
N ILE A 409 52.40 36.47 13.14
CA ILE A 409 51.84 35.11 13.07
C ILE A 409 52.96 34.10 13.37
N ILE A 410 52.75 33.28 14.40
CA ILE A 410 53.71 32.26 14.86
C ILE A 410 53.39 30.95 14.18
N GLU A 411 52.12 30.53 14.23
CA GLU A 411 51.69 29.27 13.65
C GLU A 411 50.21 29.33 13.31
N ALA A 412 49.83 28.73 12.19
CA ALA A 412 48.44 28.58 11.78
C ALA A 412 48.21 27.15 11.31
N ASN A 413 47.10 26.54 11.74
CA ASN A 413 46.75 25.21 11.28
C ASN A 413 46.24 25.23 9.82
N THR A 414 46.14 24.05 9.22
CA THR A 414 45.76 23.92 7.80
C THR A 414 44.38 24.54 7.51
N ARG A 415 43.41 24.46 8.44
CA ARG A 415 42.06 25.01 8.28
C ARG A 415 42.03 26.54 8.24
N PHE A 416 42.81 27.22 9.07
CA PHE A 416 42.91 28.69 9.04
C PHE A 416 43.53 29.17 7.72
N ARG A 417 44.56 28.46 7.23
CA ARG A 417 45.22 28.78 5.95
C ARG A 417 44.26 28.67 4.76
N SER A 418 43.39 27.67 4.76
CA SER A 418 42.42 27.51 3.66
C SER A 418 41.32 28.57 3.67
N LEU A 419 40.84 28.99 4.86
CA LEU A 419 39.77 30.00 4.98
C LEU A 419 40.19 31.38 4.45
N PHE A 420 41.48 31.72 4.53
CA PHE A 420 42.02 33.01 4.06
C PHE A 420 42.98 32.86 2.87
N SER A 421 43.00 31.70 2.21
CA SER A 421 43.84 31.40 1.03
C SER A 421 45.34 31.72 1.19
N LEU A 422 45.90 31.47 2.38
CA LEU A 422 47.30 31.76 2.70
C LEU A 422 48.21 30.55 2.41
N SER A 423 49.33 30.79 1.71
CA SER A 423 50.35 29.75 1.49
C SER A 423 51.35 29.65 2.66
N GLY A 424 52.01 28.49 2.80
CA GLY A 424 52.96 28.21 3.89
C GLY A 424 54.13 29.21 3.99
N GLU A 425 54.59 29.73 2.87
CA GLU A 425 55.72 30.67 2.80
C GLU A 425 55.32 32.13 3.16
N GLN A 426 54.06 32.51 2.91
CA GLN A 426 53.52 33.86 3.19
C GLN A 426 53.23 34.10 4.68
N LEU A 427 53.09 33.04 5.49
CA LEU A 427 52.84 33.15 6.94
C LEU A 427 54.00 33.76 7.74
N SER A 428 55.23 33.69 7.21
CA SER A 428 56.42 34.15 7.93
C SER A 428 56.70 35.64 7.77
N THR A 429 56.04 36.29 6.79
CA THR A 429 56.26 37.68 6.38
C THR A 429 55.05 38.59 6.58
N GLU A 430 53.83 38.05 6.70
CA GLU A 430 52.60 38.82 6.94
C GLU A 430 52.33 39.06 8.45
N SER A 431 51.73 40.22 8.76
CA SER A 431 51.29 40.61 10.12
C SER A 431 49.80 40.34 10.26
N LEU A 432 49.32 40.06 11.48
CA LEU A 432 47.89 39.82 11.74
C LEU A 432 46.97 40.91 11.16
N SER A 433 47.44 42.16 11.14
CA SER A 433 46.74 43.32 10.58
C SER A 433 46.55 43.31 9.07
N SER A 434 47.36 42.58 8.30
CA SER A 434 47.25 42.49 6.83
C SER A 434 46.29 41.40 6.39
N VAL A 435 46.15 40.35 7.20
CA VAL A 435 45.22 39.23 6.98
C VAL A 435 43.82 39.57 7.50
N LEU A 436 43.73 40.30 8.60
CA LEU A 436 42.48 40.71 9.25
C LEU A 436 42.47 42.22 9.50
N PRO A 437 42.13 43.05 8.49
CA PRO A 437 42.13 44.50 8.62
C PRO A 437 41.02 44.98 9.56
N TRP A 438 41.39 45.72 10.61
CA TRP A 438 40.46 46.27 11.61
C TRP A 438 40.11 47.75 11.38
N GLU A 439 40.65 48.41 10.35
CA GLU A 439 40.42 49.84 10.10
C GLU A 439 39.17 50.11 9.24
N ASN A 440 38.62 49.09 8.56
CA ASN A 440 37.44 49.17 7.68
C ASN A 440 36.38 48.07 7.95
N GLY A 441 36.38 47.45 9.14
CA GLY A 441 35.51 46.32 9.49
C GLY A 441 34.77 46.49 10.83
N THR A 442 34.06 45.45 11.27
CA THR A 442 33.29 45.42 12.54
C THR A 442 34.15 45.06 13.78
N LEU A 443 35.43 44.74 13.59
CA LEU A 443 36.39 44.37 14.65
C LEU A 443 37.34 45.54 14.96
N SER A 444 37.77 45.64 16.22
CA SER A 444 38.73 46.63 16.69
C SER A 444 40.03 45.98 17.17
N ARG A 445 41.14 46.74 17.22
CA ARG A 445 42.44 46.26 17.73
C ARG A 445 42.37 45.63 19.14
N LYS A 446 41.42 46.06 19.98
CA LYS A 446 41.22 45.52 21.34
C LYS A 446 40.64 44.09 21.33
N ASP A 447 40.05 43.66 20.22
CA ASP A 447 39.45 42.33 20.06
C ASP A 447 40.47 41.25 19.67
N PHE A 448 41.71 41.62 19.32
CA PHE A 448 42.80 40.67 19.02
C PHE A 448 43.88 40.62 20.10
N PHE A 449 43.95 41.62 20.97
CA PHE A 449 44.91 41.69 22.07
C PHE A 449 44.21 41.94 23.41
N PRO A 450 43.42 40.98 23.92
CA PRO A 450 42.63 41.19 25.12
C PRO A 450 43.48 41.08 26.40
N GLU A 451 43.14 41.87 27.43
CA GLU A 451 43.76 41.79 28.76
C GLU A 451 43.18 40.63 29.63
N GLY A 452 42.15 39.92 29.14
CA GLY A 452 41.46 38.79 29.79
C GLY A 452 40.61 37.95 28.82
N LYS A 453 39.77 37.02 29.30
CA LYS A 453 38.84 36.26 28.43
C LYS A 453 37.76 37.20 27.87
N THR A 454 37.57 37.22 26.56
CA THR A 454 36.55 38.05 25.88
C THR A 454 35.39 37.22 25.31
N ALA A 455 34.21 37.83 25.20
CA ALA A 455 33.03 37.22 24.58
C ALA A 455 33.16 37.18 23.04
N ALA A 456 32.53 36.19 22.41
CA ALA A 456 32.47 36.06 20.95
C ALA A 456 31.83 37.30 20.31
N LYS A 457 32.42 37.80 19.23
CA LYS A 457 31.87 38.87 18.40
C LYS A 457 31.72 38.41 16.97
N GLU A 458 30.52 38.54 16.41
CA GLU A 458 30.24 38.34 14.99
C GLU A 458 30.79 39.54 14.20
N ALA A 459 31.55 39.26 13.14
CA ALA A 459 32.21 40.28 12.35
C ALA A 459 32.16 39.95 10.87
N VAL A 460 31.96 40.99 10.06
CA VAL A 460 32.03 40.93 8.60
C VAL A 460 33.44 41.30 8.16
N ILE A 461 34.14 40.35 7.52
CA ILE A 461 35.48 40.56 6.98
C ILE A 461 35.42 40.48 5.46
N PRO A 462 35.82 41.55 4.75
CA PRO A 462 36.00 41.51 3.31
C PRO A 462 37.31 40.78 2.97
N ASP A 463 37.22 39.69 2.22
CA ASP A 463 38.38 39.09 1.55
C ASP A 463 38.89 40.02 0.42
N ARG A 464 40.12 39.78 -0.09
CA ARG A 464 40.74 40.44 -1.26
C ARG A 464 39.89 40.36 -2.55
N ASN A 465 38.76 39.64 -2.55
CA ASN A 465 37.74 39.58 -3.61
C ASN A 465 36.38 40.27 -3.27
N LEU A 466 36.30 41.09 -2.22
CA LEU A 466 35.14 41.92 -1.83
C LEU A 466 33.81 41.19 -1.51
N ILE A 467 33.83 39.92 -1.10
CA ILE A 467 32.64 39.22 -0.58
C ILE A 467 32.60 39.33 0.96
N PRO A 468 31.52 39.83 1.57
CA PRO A 468 31.41 39.96 3.02
C PRO A 468 31.20 38.59 3.70
N LEU A 469 32.17 38.13 4.49
CA LEU A 469 32.07 36.88 5.29
C LEU A 469 31.77 37.22 6.75
N THR A 470 30.75 36.58 7.34
CA THR A 470 30.43 36.75 8.79
C THR A 470 31.11 35.66 9.61
N ALA A 471 32.02 36.03 10.51
CA ALA A 471 32.79 35.11 11.35
C ALA A 471 32.81 35.55 12.83
N SER A 472 32.83 34.59 13.76
CA SER A 472 33.01 34.87 15.19
C SER A 472 34.47 34.67 15.62
N PHE A 473 35.04 35.64 16.33
CA PHE A 473 36.44 35.61 16.81
C PHE A 473 36.50 35.41 18.33
N LEU A 474 37.36 34.47 18.77
CA LEU A 474 37.60 34.17 20.18
C LEU A 474 39.11 34.20 20.49
N PRO A 475 39.67 35.33 20.94
CA PRO A 475 41.06 35.41 21.36
C PRO A 475 41.26 34.89 22.80
N PHE A 476 42.36 34.17 23.05
CA PHE A 476 42.83 33.85 24.41
C PHE A 476 44.37 33.83 24.48
N SER A 477 44.93 34.07 25.67
CA SER A 477 46.39 34.17 25.87
C SER A 477 47.01 32.85 26.34
N LEU A 478 48.19 32.51 25.80
CA LEU A 478 49.03 31.37 26.18
C LEU A 478 50.36 31.87 26.77
N SER A 479 50.77 31.35 27.93
CA SER A 479 52.04 31.67 28.59
C SER A 479 53.08 30.56 28.38
N SER A 480 53.97 30.71 27.41
CA SER A 480 55.14 29.83 27.22
C SER A 480 56.45 30.64 27.28
N GLY A 481 57.23 30.47 28.35
CA GLY A 481 58.49 31.21 28.53
C GLY A 481 58.31 32.71 28.84
N LYS A 482 59.28 33.55 28.43
CA LYS A 482 59.36 35.00 28.78
C LYS A 482 58.43 35.93 27.96
N GLU A 483 57.72 35.45 26.93
CA GLU A 483 56.84 36.27 26.07
C GLU A 483 55.36 35.82 26.10
N LYS A 484 54.43 36.76 25.89
CA LYS A 484 52.99 36.48 25.82
C LYS A 484 52.55 36.24 24.36
N ASN A 485 51.94 35.09 24.12
CA ASN A 485 51.34 34.74 22.83
C ASN A 485 49.81 34.71 22.93
N PHE A 486 49.15 34.90 21.80
CA PHE A 486 47.69 34.94 21.65
C PHE A 486 47.26 33.90 20.63
N CYS A 487 46.11 33.28 20.87
CA CYS A 487 45.48 32.32 19.98
C CYS A 487 44.08 32.79 19.64
N ALA A 488 43.69 32.75 18.35
CA ALA A 488 42.34 33.04 17.91
C ALA A 488 41.73 31.82 17.19
N LEU A 489 40.46 31.58 17.48
CA LEU A 489 39.64 30.54 16.85
C LEU A 489 38.64 31.22 15.91
N VAL A 490 38.55 30.72 14.67
CA VAL A 490 37.67 31.26 13.63
C VAL A 490 36.68 30.19 13.17
N HIS A 491 35.40 30.53 13.19
CA HIS A 491 34.28 29.66 12.81
C HIS A 491 33.33 30.36 11.82
N ASP A 492 32.92 29.64 10.78
CA ASP A 492 32.03 30.09 9.70
C ASP A 492 30.55 29.81 10.06
N ILE A 493 29.72 30.85 10.10
CA ILE A 493 28.27 30.74 10.45
C ILE A 493 27.33 30.89 9.24
N SER A 494 27.86 30.89 8.01
CA SER A 494 27.07 31.10 6.78
C SER A 494 25.89 30.12 6.63
N LYS A 495 26.08 28.87 7.08
CA LYS A 495 25.03 27.84 7.10
C LYS A 495 23.85 28.18 8.00
N ARG A 496 24.06 28.88 9.14
CA ARG A 496 23.00 29.22 10.10
C ARG A 496 21.99 30.19 9.49
N LYS A 497 22.46 31.18 8.73
CA LYS A 497 21.61 32.19 8.09
C LYS A 497 20.83 31.66 6.88
N ALA A 498 21.40 30.70 6.14
CA ALA A 498 20.65 29.97 5.12
C ALA A 498 19.48 29.16 5.72
N MET A 499 19.70 28.55 6.90
CA MET A 499 18.65 27.81 7.62
C MET A 499 17.52 28.72 8.14
N GLU A 500 17.81 29.96 8.57
CA GLU A 500 16.76 30.92 9.00
C GLU A 500 15.81 31.30 7.85
N SER A 501 16.33 31.50 6.63
CA SER A 501 15.49 31.77 5.45
C SER A 501 14.64 30.56 5.05
N GLU A 502 15.21 29.34 5.13
CA GLU A 502 14.48 28.10 4.86
C GLU A 502 13.32 27.86 5.86
N LEU A 503 13.52 28.23 7.13
CA LEU A 503 12.48 28.10 8.17
C LEU A 503 11.27 29.01 7.91
N SER A 504 11.48 30.22 7.38
CA SER A 504 10.39 31.15 7.05
C SER A 504 9.51 30.63 5.91
N ASP A 505 10.12 30.08 4.86
CA ASP A 505 9.38 29.50 3.73
C ASP A 505 8.56 28.27 4.16
N ARG A 506 9.11 27.43 5.06
CA ARG A 506 8.40 26.28 5.61
C ARG A 506 7.19 26.68 6.46
N ALA A 507 7.30 27.76 7.25
CA ALA A 507 6.21 28.24 8.10
C ALA A 507 4.99 28.69 7.27
N PHE A 508 5.21 29.43 6.17
CA PHE A 508 4.14 29.84 5.25
C PHE A 508 3.41 28.65 4.63
N PHE A 509 4.16 27.63 4.18
CA PHE A 509 3.56 26.43 3.60
C PHE A 509 2.71 25.66 4.62
N GLN A 510 3.19 25.53 5.87
CA GLN A 510 2.45 24.87 6.95
C GLN A 510 1.13 25.57 7.28
N GLU A 511 1.09 26.91 7.26
CA GLU A 511 -0.14 27.68 7.48
C GLU A 511 -1.21 27.37 6.42
N GLN A 512 -0.81 27.31 5.13
CA GLN A 512 -1.73 27.00 4.04
C GLN A 512 -2.24 25.54 4.14
N LEU A 513 -1.40 24.58 4.52
CA LEU A 513 -1.83 23.21 4.78
C LEU A 513 -2.83 23.09 5.92
N ALA A 514 -2.63 23.84 7.00
CA ALA A 514 -3.54 23.85 8.13
C ALA A 514 -4.94 24.35 7.72
N SER A 515 -5.00 25.35 6.83
CA SER A 515 -6.26 25.83 6.24
C SER A 515 -6.97 24.72 5.45
N VAL A 516 -6.23 24.00 4.58
CA VAL A 516 -6.78 22.88 3.80
C VAL A 516 -7.32 21.79 4.72
N SER A 517 -6.52 21.34 5.70
CA SER A 517 -6.93 20.31 6.66
C SER A 517 -8.18 20.72 7.46
N THR A 518 -8.24 21.97 7.92
CA THR A 518 -9.38 22.49 8.68
C THR A 518 -10.66 22.49 7.85
N SER A 519 -10.57 22.77 6.54
CA SER A 519 -11.74 22.74 5.65
C SER A 519 -12.40 21.35 5.58
N PHE A 520 -11.60 20.29 5.51
CA PHE A 520 -12.09 18.90 5.52
C PHE A 520 -12.64 18.45 6.88
N LEU A 521 -12.11 18.98 7.99
CA LEU A 521 -12.57 18.59 9.34
C LEU A 521 -13.87 19.28 9.77
N LEU A 522 -14.11 20.51 9.31
CA LEU A 522 -15.23 21.34 9.77
C LEU A 522 -16.41 21.41 8.78
N SER A 523 -16.18 21.12 7.50
CA SER A 523 -17.21 21.19 6.47
C SER A 523 -17.92 19.85 6.27
N GLN A 524 -19.25 19.88 6.13
CA GLN A 524 -20.02 18.75 5.61
C GLN A 524 -20.05 18.72 4.07
N ASP A 525 -19.55 19.77 3.42
CA ASP A 525 -19.44 19.87 1.97
C ASP A 525 -18.05 19.42 1.50
N TYR A 526 -17.95 18.13 1.18
CA TYR A 526 -16.75 17.52 0.60
C TYR A 526 -16.33 18.18 -0.72
N THR A 527 -17.28 18.46 -1.60
CA THR A 527 -17.06 19.07 -2.92
C THR A 527 -16.44 20.47 -2.78
N GLY A 528 -17.00 21.29 -1.89
CA GLY A 528 -16.47 22.60 -1.57
C GLY A 528 -15.05 22.54 -0.98
N SER A 529 -14.79 21.56 -0.10
CA SER A 529 -13.48 21.38 0.54
C SER A 529 -12.40 20.95 -0.44
N ILE A 530 -12.71 20.01 -1.35
CA ILE A 530 -11.80 19.61 -2.43
C ILE A 530 -11.50 20.78 -3.36
N ARG A 531 -12.51 21.55 -3.75
CA ARG A 531 -12.29 22.71 -4.63
C ARG A 531 -11.32 23.69 -3.98
N HIS A 532 -11.54 24.03 -2.72
CA HIS A 532 -10.66 24.91 -1.96
C HIS A 532 -9.23 24.33 -1.84
N ALA A 533 -9.11 23.03 -1.54
CA ALA A 533 -7.83 22.35 -1.45
C ALA A 533 -7.05 22.42 -2.77
N LEU A 534 -7.70 22.08 -3.89
CA LEU A 534 -7.08 22.11 -5.22
C LEU A 534 -6.69 23.53 -5.63
N GLU A 535 -7.50 24.53 -5.34
CA GLU A 535 -7.17 25.93 -5.61
C GLU A 535 -5.95 26.39 -4.79
N THR A 536 -5.91 26.04 -3.51
CA THR A 536 -4.79 26.36 -2.61
C THR A 536 -3.50 25.69 -3.08
N ILE A 537 -3.56 24.40 -3.43
CA ILE A 537 -2.41 23.65 -3.94
C ILE A 537 -1.94 24.20 -5.28
N ARG A 538 -2.87 24.53 -6.19
CA ARG A 538 -2.55 25.13 -7.49
C ARG A 538 -1.78 26.45 -7.32
N LEU A 539 -2.22 27.31 -6.40
CA LEU A 539 -1.56 28.58 -6.10
C LEU A 539 -0.19 28.39 -5.44
N LEU A 540 -0.08 27.46 -4.48
CA LEU A 540 1.20 27.10 -3.86
C LEU A 540 2.21 26.54 -4.87
N ALA A 541 1.71 25.81 -5.87
CA ALA A 541 2.49 25.21 -6.94
C ALA A 541 2.89 26.17 -8.06
N ASP A 542 2.23 27.33 -8.12
CA ASP A 542 2.22 28.19 -9.30
C ASP A 542 1.94 27.36 -10.56
N ALA A 543 0.92 26.50 -10.47
CA ALA A 543 0.48 25.61 -11.53
C ALA A 543 -0.70 26.22 -12.30
N GLU A 544 -0.81 25.88 -13.59
CA GLU A 544 -1.95 26.31 -14.40
C GLU A 544 -3.21 25.54 -14.04
N THR A 545 -3.08 24.24 -13.73
CA THR A 545 -4.17 23.38 -13.29
C THR A 545 -3.76 22.44 -12.17
N ALA A 546 -4.72 22.10 -11.32
CA ALA A 546 -4.61 21.04 -10.31
C ALA A 546 -5.84 20.14 -10.38
N SER A 547 -5.63 18.86 -10.62
CA SER A 547 -6.69 17.90 -10.90
C SER A 547 -6.55 16.68 -10.01
N LEU A 548 -7.66 16.24 -9.41
CA LEU A 548 -7.72 15.08 -8.55
C LEU A 548 -8.45 13.95 -9.28
N PHE A 549 -7.84 12.78 -9.29
CA PHE A 549 -8.42 11.57 -9.85
C PHE A 549 -8.52 10.49 -8.80
N ARG A 550 -9.55 9.65 -8.94
CA ARG A 550 -9.83 8.51 -8.06
C ARG A 550 -9.95 7.25 -8.90
N ILE A 551 -9.49 6.12 -8.37
CA ILE A 551 -9.78 4.80 -8.94
C ILE A 551 -10.67 4.04 -7.96
N PRO A 552 -11.97 3.84 -8.24
CA PRO A 552 -12.83 3.05 -7.37
C PRO A 552 -12.38 1.58 -7.35
N VAL A 553 -12.28 0.99 -6.16
CA VAL A 553 -11.88 -0.41 -5.92
C VAL A 553 -12.75 -1.42 -6.68
N GLN A 554 -14.00 -1.06 -7.01
CA GLN A 554 -14.97 -1.95 -7.64
C GLN A 554 -14.70 -2.21 -9.12
N ASN A 555 -14.37 -1.15 -9.89
CA ASN A 555 -14.24 -1.24 -11.34
C ASN A 555 -12.80 -1.01 -11.81
N GLY A 556 -11.92 -0.57 -10.91
CA GLY A 556 -10.52 -0.30 -11.21
C GLY A 556 -10.31 0.79 -12.26
N THR A 557 -11.34 1.54 -12.67
CA THR A 557 -11.25 2.56 -13.72
C THR A 557 -10.95 3.94 -13.14
N LEU A 558 -10.03 4.68 -13.74
CA LEU A 558 -9.72 6.04 -13.37
C LEU A 558 -10.86 7.01 -13.69
N LEU A 559 -11.29 7.76 -12.69
CA LEU A 559 -12.33 8.78 -12.78
C LEU A 559 -11.79 10.14 -12.33
N PRO A 560 -12.08 11.23 -13.07
CA PRO A 560 -11.83 12.58 -12.56
C PRO A 560 -12.77 12.86 -11.39
N GLU A 561 -12.21 13.28 -10.27
CA GLU A 561 -12.98 13.69 -9.10
C GLU A 561 -13.28 15.19 -9.17
N HIS A 562 -12.24 16.03 -9.28
CA HIS A 562 -12.35 17.50 -9.36
C HIS A 562 -11.15 18.11 -10.07
N GLU A 563 -11.33 19.31 -10.63
CA GLU A 563 -10.27 20.06 -11.28
C GLU A 563 -10.38 21.57 -10.96
N ALA A 564 -9.25 22.18 -10.62
CA ALA A 564 -9.12 23.62 -10.42
C ALA A 564 -8.26 24.20 -11.54
N ILE A 565 -8.84 25.13 -12.31
CA ILE A 565 -8.21 25.79 -13.45
C ILE A 565 -7.98 27.26 -13.11
N GLY A 566 -6.80 27.79 -13.45
CA GLY A 566 -6.49 29.20 -13.23
C GLY A 566 -7.41 30.17 -13.97
N PRO A 567 -7.54 31.43 -13.49
CA PRO A 567 -8.45 32.44 -14.04
C PRO A 567 -8.15 32.89 -15.48
N GLY A 568 -6.97 32.54 -16.03
CA GLY A 568 -6.61 32.78 -17.43
C GLY A 568 -7.08 31.70 -18.41
N GLY A 569 -7.76 30.65 -17.93
CA GLY A 569 -7.93 29.40 -18.67
C GLY A 569 -6.65 28.55 -18.61
N GLY A 570 -6.79 27.22 -18.68
CA GLY A 570 -5.68 26.27 -18.57
C GLY A 570 -6.09 24.88 -19.08
N PRO A 571 -5.12 23.97 -19.30
CA PRO A 571 -5.36 22.62 -19.83
C PRO A 571 -6.25 21.79 -18.91
N SER A 572 -7.35 21.21 -19.42
CA SER A 572 -8.17 20.26 -18.64
C SER A 572 -7.68 18.83 -18.81
N LEU A 573 -7.19 18.24 -17.73
CA LEU A 573 -6.82 16.82 -17.72
C LEU A 573 -8.06 15.92 -17.58
N ALA A 574 -9.12 16.42 -16.94
CA ALA A 574 -10.39 15.70 -16.80
C ALA A 574 -11.08 15.48 -18.17
N GLU A 575 -11.17 16.50 -19.02
CA GLU A 575 -11.73 16.39 -20.37
C GLU A 575 -10.90 15.44 -21.24
N MET A 576 -9.57 15.48 -21.11
CA MET A 576 -8.67 14.56 -21.81
C MET A 576 -8.98 13.10 -21.47
N ILE A 577 -9.02 12.75 -20.17
CA ILE A 577 -9.21 11.36 -19.73
C ILE A 577 -10.61 10.84 -20.08
N THR A 578 -11.63 11.70 -20.03
CA THR A 578 -13.02 11.32 -20.34
C THR A 578 -13.30 11.17 -21.83
N SER A 579 -12.56 11.87 -22.70
CA SER A 579 -12.75 11.82 -24.17
C SER A 579 -12.31 10.52 -24.83
N THR A 580 -11.42 9.72 -24.19
CA THR A 580 -10.94 8.43 -24.70
C THR A 580 -10.88 7.35 -23.60
N PRO A 581 -12.04 6.83 -23.13
CA PRO A 581 -12.10 5.83 -22.07
C PRO A 581 -11.29 4.55 -22.44
N GLY A 582 -10.51 4.02 -21.48
CA GLY A 582 -9.72 2.78 -21.63
C GLY A 582 -8.23 2.99 -21.99
N GLN A 583 -7.90 3.81 -22.99
CA GLN A 583 -6.49 4.05 -23.35
C GLN A 583 -5.75 4.88 -22.29
N HIS A 584 -6.40 5.91 -21.75
CA HIS A 584 -5.83 6.73 -20.67
C HIS A 584 -5.71 5.96 -19.36
N ASP A 585 -6.70 5.14 -19.01
CA ASP A 585 -6.69 4.31 -17.81
C ASP A 585 -5.46 3.39 -17.78
N ARG A 586 -5.16 2.74 -18.92
CA ARG A 586 -3.95 1.93 -19.08
C ARG A 586 -2.66 2.72 -18.88
N PHE A 587 -2.55 3.90 -19.51
CA PHE A 587 -1.36 4.76 -19.38
C PHE A 587 -1.12 5.15 -17.92
N TRP A 588 -2.16 5.59 -17.21
CA TRP A 588 -2.06 6.01 -15.81
C TRP A 588 -1.73 4.87 -14.86
N LYS A 589 -2.39 3.72 -15.03
CA LYS A 589 -2.06 2.51 -14.25
C LYS A 589 -0.62 2.09 -14.47
N GLN A 590 -0.17 2.06 -15.72
CA GLN A 590 1.23 1.77 -16.02
C GLN A 590 2.16 2.80 -15.40
N LEU A 591 1.82 4.09 -15.43
CA LEU A 591 2.69 5.12 -14.90
C LEU A 591 2.78 5.08 -13.37
N ILE A 592 1.67 4.85 -12.67
CA ILE A 592 1.54 4.92 -11.20
C ILE A 592 1.92 3.61 -10.49
N PHE A 593 1.57 2.46 -11.07
CA PHE A 593 1.87 1.14 -10.48
C PHE A 593 3.14 0.51 -11.04
N ASN A 594 3.87 1.22 -11.87
CA ASN A 594 5.24 0.86 -12.19
C ASN A 594 6.17 1.19 -11.02
N GLU A 595 7.29 0.49 -11.00
CA GLU A 595 8.18 0.49 -9.86
C GLU A 595 8.87 1.85 -9.68
N GLY A 596 8.76 2.42 -8.47
CA GLY A 596 9.31 3.74 -8.13
C GLY A 596 8.28 4.88 -8.17
N SER A 597 7.13 4.68 -8.81
CA SER A 597 6.09 5.69 -9.00
C SER A 597 5.16 5.89 -7.80
N HIS A 598 5.53 5.40 -6.61
CA HIS A 598 4.78 5.66 -5.37
C HIS A 598 5.04 7.05 -4.79
N ARG A 599 6.10 7.70 -5.27
CA ARG A 599 6.48 9.05 -4.88
C ARG A 599 5.99 10.04 -5.92
N HIS A 600 6.02 11.32 -5.57
CA HIS A 600 5.84 12.39 -6.54
C HIS A 600 6.81 12.19 -7.71
N PHE A 601 6.29 12.24 -8.93
CA PHE A 601 7.09 12.21 -10.14
C PHE A 601 6.57 13.25 -11.13
N SER A 602 7.49 13.79 -11.94
CA SER A 602 7.16 14.75 -12.97
C SER A 602 7.74 14.32 -14.30
N PHE A 603 7.04 14.63 -15.39
CA PHE A 603 7.50 14.31 -16.74
C PHE A 603 7.00 15.34 -17.75
N ILE A 604 7.63 15.35 -18.92
CA ILE A 604 7.27 16.18 -20.06
C ILE A 604 6.53 15.30 -21.06
N PRO A 605 5.24 15.56 -21.37
CA PRO A 605 4.49 14.71 -22.29
C PRO A 605 5.14 14.58 -23.67
N GLY A 606 5.82 15.61 -24.16
CA GLY A 606 6.54 15.59 -25.43
C GLY A 606 7.61 14.49 -25.54
N ASP A 607 8.14 14.01 -24.42
CA ASP A 607 9.17 12.96 -24.38
C ASP A 607 8.58 11.54 -24.45
N ILE A 608 7.25 11.40 -24.53
CA ILE A 608 6.58 10.11 -24.70
C ILE A 608 6.89 9.58 -26.11
N THR A 609 7.72 8.53 -26.16
CA THR A 609 8.17 7.87 -27.40
C THR A 609 7.40 6.58 -27.71
N ASP A 610 6.58 6.08 -26.77
CA ASP A 610 5.81 4.85 -26.89
C ASP A 610 4.76 4.94 -28.02
N PRO A 611 4.81 4.05 -29.03
CA PRO A 611 3.79 3.97 -30.08
C PRO A 611 2.36 3.79 -29.53
N ASP A 612 2.18 3.00 -28.46
CA ASP A 612 0.86 2.70 -27.90
C ASP A 612 0.25 3.93 -27.17
N PHE A 613 1.10 4.89 -26.78
CA PHE A 613 0.69 6.12 -26.09
C PHE A 613 0.86 7.38 -26.95
N GLN A 614 1.10 7.27 -28.26
CA GLN A 614 1.17 8.45 -29.14
C GLN A 614 -0.12 9.27 -29.09
N LYS A 615 -1.29 8.61 -29.08
CA LYS A 615 -2.58 9.30 -28.93
C LYS A 615 -2.69 10.06 -27.61
N VAL A 616 -2.14 9.50 -26.53
CA VAL A 616 -2.13 10.13 -25.21
C VAL A 616 -1.19 11.34 -25.20
N ARG A 617 0.00 11.22 -25.78
CA ARG A 617 0.91 12.36 -26.00
C ARG A 617 0.25 13.46 -26.81
N ASP A 618 -0.35 13.12 -27.94
CA ASP A 618 -0.95 14.09 -28.83
C ASP A 618 -2.14 14.79 -28.16
N ALA A 619 -2.87 14.08 -27.28
CA ALA A 619 -3.89 14.67 -26.42
C ALA A 619 -3.30 15.66 -25.40
N PHE A 620 -2.21 15.31 -24.69
CA PHE A 620 -1.52 16.24 -23.79
C PHE A 620 -1.05 17.51 -24.51
N VAL A 621 -0.46 17.37 -25.70
CA VAL A 621 0.01 18.51 -26.52
C VAL A 621 -1.17 19.36 -26.99
N LYS A 622 -2.27 18.74 -27.42
CA LYS A 622 -3.49 19.44 -27.86
C LYS A 622 -4.10 20.28 -26.75
N GLU A 623 -4.14 19.75 -25.53
CA GLU A 623 -4.67 20.48 -24.35
C GLU A 623 -3.70 21.58 -23.85
N GLY A 624 -2.43 21.57 -24.28
CA GLY A 624 -1.44 22.58 -23.89
C GLY A 624 -0.61 22.23 -22.65
N ILE A 625 -0.55 20.94 -22.29
CA ILE A 625 0.23 20.44 -21.15
C ILE A 625 1.70 20.28 -21.57
N ARG A 626 2.57 21.15 -21.05
CA ARG A 626 4.02 21.19 -21.32
C ARG A 626 4.82 20.36 -20.31
N SER A 627 4.39 20.36 -19.07
CA SER A 627 4.94 19.53 -18.00
C SER A 627 3.84 19.10 -17.06
N LEU A 628 4.00 17.92 -16.46
CA LEU A 628 3.05 17.39 -15.50
C LEU A 628 3.77 16.88 -14.27
N SER A 629 3.23 17.19 -13.09
CA SER A 629 3.63 16.61 -11.82
C SER A 629 2.50 15.77 -11.25
N VAL A 630 2.79 14.56 -10.80
CA VAL A 630 1.80 13.58 -10.36
C VAL A 630 2.15 13.14 -8.95
N PHE A 631 1.14 13.18 -8.09
CA PHE A 631 1.20 12.86 -6.67
C PHE A 631 0.23 11.71 -6.40
N PRO A 632 0.72 10.46 -6.45
CA PRO A 632 -0.06 9.30 -6.03
C PRO A 632 -0.56 9.45 -4.59
N LEU A 633 -1.84 9.15 -4.35
CA LEU A 633 -2.51 9.28 -3.06
C LEU A 633 -2.66 7.89 -2.44
N PHE A 634 -1.80 7.59 -1.47
CA PHE A 634 -1.80 6.34 -0.71
C PHE A 634 -2.16 6.61 0.74
N LEU A 635 -2.97 5.72 1.33
CA LEU A 635 -3.23 5.71 2.77
C LEU A 635 -3.26 4.28 3.26
N LYS A 636 -2.49 3.99 4.32
CA LYS A 636 -2.30 2.63 4.87
C LYS A 636 -1.98 1.60 3.76
N ASP A 637 -1.09 1.97 2.84
CA ASP A 637 -0.66 1.17 1.68
C ASP A 637 -1.76 0.83 0.64
N SER A 638 -2.92 1.49 0.72
CA SER A 638 -3.99 1.41 -0.29
C SER A 638 -3.98 2.65 -1.18
N PHE A 639 -4.05 2.44 -2.49
CA PHE A 639 -4.13 3.52 -3.47
C PHE A 639 -5.56 4.02 -3.58
N HIS A 640 -5.76 5.33 -3.42
CA HIS A 640 -7.07 5.96 -3.51
C HIS A 640 -7.21 6.81 -4.77
N GLY A 641 -6.11 7.25 -5.37
CA GLY A 641 -6.15 8.16 -6.50
C GLY A 641 -4.83 8.87 -6.72
N PHE A 642 -4.83 9.92 -7.53
CA PHE A 642 -3.67 10.79 -7.66
C PHE A 642 -4.10 12.25 -7.85
N LEU A 643 -3.29 13.15 -7.31
CA LEU A 643 -3.33 14.57 -7.66
C LEU A 643 -2.35 14.80 -8.83
N SER A 644 -2.75 15.57 -9.82
CA SER A 644 -1.88 16.03 -10.90
C SER A 644 -1.84 17.54 -10.99
N LEU A 645 -0.68 18.10 -11.26
CA LEU A 645 -0.48 19.52 -11.50
C LEU A 645 0.00 19.73 -12.94
N GLY A 646 -0.76 20.51 -13.70
CA GLY A 646 -0.44 20.93 -15.05
C GLY A 646 0.44 22.17 -15.06
N ASN A 647 1.58 22.09 -15.74
CA ASN A 647 2.54 23.19 -15.92
C ASN A 647 2.99 23.86 -14.59
N PRO A 648 3.41 23.11 -13.55
CA PRO A 648 3.87 23.70 -12.29
C PRO A 648 5.23 24.40 -12.42
N SER A 649 5.57 25.26 -11.46
CA SER A 649 6.85 25.96 -11.41
C SER A 649 8.07 25.02 -11.32
N GLU A 650 9.26 25.50 -11.74
CA GLU A 650 10.51 24.72 -11.67
C GLU A 650 10.84 24.22 -10.26
N LYS A 651 10.48 24.98 -9.22
CA LYS A 651 10.68 24.58 -7.82
C LYS A 651 9.91 23.30 -7.50
N TRP A 652 8.68 23.18 -7.99
CA TRP A 652 7.83 22.01 -7.78
C TRP A 652 8.24 20.82 -8.63
N LEU A 653 8.71 21.06 -9.85
CA LEU A 653 9.28 20.04 -10.73
C LEU A 653 10.55 19.38 -10.15
N ARG A 654 11.36 20.11 -9.39
CA ARG A 654 12.69 19.66 -8.94
C ARG A 654 12.76 19.17 -7.48
N ASN A 655 11.81 19.52 -6.62
CA ASN A 655 11.90 19.25 -5.17
C ASN A 655 11.11 18.00 -4.73
N SER A 656 11.41 16.83 -5.28
CA SER A 656 10.66 15.58 -5.03
C SER A 656 10.78 14.97 -3.61
N GLU A 657 11.58 15.54 -2.70
CA GLU A 657 11.89 14.97 -1.38
C GLU A 657 11.40 15.82 -0.19
N ASP A 658 10.60 16.85 -0.42
CA ASP A 658 10.10 17.69 0.69
C ASP A 658 8.97 16.99 1.46
N THR A 659 9.16 16.82 2.77
CA THR A 659 8.18 16.29 3.73
C THR A 659 6.82 17.01 3.71
N LEU A 660 6.81 18.23 3.20
CA LEU A 660 5.60 19.03 3.04
C LEU A 660 4.63 18.46 1.97
N PHE A 661 5.14 17.79 0.93
CA PHE A 661 4.29 17.15 -0.10
C PHE A 661 3.61 15.89 0.42
N ASP A 662 4.26 15.15 1.31
CA ASP A 662 3.66 14.00 1.98
C ASP A 662 2.44 14.42 2.80
N MET A 663 2.47 15.60 3.44
CA MET A 663 1.30 16.10 4.18
C MET A 663 0.11 16.45 3.27
N VAL A 664 0.34 17.09 2.11
CA VAL A 664 -0.72 17.34 1.11
C VAL A 664 -1.32 16.01 0.65
N ARG A 665 -0.44 15.06 0.31
CA ARG A 665 -0.82 13.73 -0.13
C ARG A 665 -1.67 13.04 0.92
N ASP A 666 -1.24 13.03 2.18
CA ASP A 666 -1.90 12.32 3.26
C ASP A 666 -3.28 12.92 3.58
N ILE A 667 -3.40 14.26 3.58
CA ILE A 667 -4.70 14.95 3.76
C ILE A 667 -5.68 14.58 2.64
N LEU A 668 -5.25 14.67 1.38
CA LEU A 668 -6.10 14.33 0.23
C LEU A 668 -6.44 12.83 0.19
N SER A 669 -5.48 11.97 0.57
CA SER A 669 -5.71 10.52 0.64
C SER A 669 -6.75 10.18 1.71
N ALA A 670 -6.68 10.81 2.88
CA ALA A 670 -7.68 10.65 3.94
C ALA A 670 -9.07 11.15 3.52
N ALA A 671 -9.13 12.28 2.83
CA ALA A 671 -10.40 12.79 2.29
C ALA A 671 -11.03 11.84 1.26
N LEU A 672 -10.22 11.25 0.37
CA LEU A 672 -10.68 10.25 -0.61
C LEU A 672 -11.12 8.93 0.04
N GLU A 673 -10.41 8.46 1.09
CA GLU A 673 -10.80 7.27 1.88
C GLU A 673 -12.19 7.51 2.50
N GLN A 674 -12.35 8.62 3.23
CA GLN A 674 -13.63 8.99 3.84
C GLN A 674 -14.76 9.04 2.82
N ARG A 675 -14.52 9.65 1.64
CA ARG A 675 -15.54 9.71 0.59
C ARG A 675 -15.93 8.34 0.08
N THR A 676 -14.95 7.46 -0.10
CA THR A 676 -15.18 6.08 -0.58
C THR A 676 -15.96 5.27 0.45
N ASP A 677 -15.67 5.45 1.73
CA ASP A 677 -16.38 4.82 2.85
C ASP A 677 -17.84 5.30 2.94
N GLU A 678 -18.08 6.60 2.79
CA GLU A 678 -19.42 7.18 2.72
C GLU A 678 -20.23 6.60 1.55
N GLU A 679 -19.65 6.56 0.34
CA GLU A 679 -20.30 5.95 -0.83
C GLU A 679 -20.59 4.46 -0.62
N CYS A 680 -19.68 3.74 0.03
CA CYS A 680 -19.85 2.32 0.35
C CYS A 680 -21.02 2.12 1.34
N LEU A 681 -21.09 2.96 2.37
CA LEU A 681 -22.15 2.92 3.37
C LEU A 681 -23.51 3.25 2.74
N GLU A 682 -23.59 4.29 1.91
CA GLU A 682 -24.82 4.65 1.18
C GLU A 682 -25.30 3.52 0.26
N ARG A 683 -24.38 2.90 -0.50
CA ARG A 683 -24.70 1.75 -1.35
C ARG A 683 -25.15 0.55 -0.54
N ASN A 684 -24.47 0.23 0.56
CA ASN A 684 -24.84 -0.89 1.42
C ASN A 684 -26.23 -0.66 2.03
N ASN A 685 -26.52 0.56 2.49
CA ASN A 685 -27.84 0.94 2.95
C ASN A 685 -28.90 0.80 1.84
N ARG A 686 -28.61 1.23 0.62
CA ARG A 686 -29.52 1.05 -0.53
C ARG A 686 -29.78 -0.42 -0.84
N ALA A 687 -28.74 -1.23 -0.96
CA ALA A 687 -28.85 -2.66 -1.21
C ALA A 687 -29.60 -3.39 -0.09
N MET A 688 -29.37 -2.98 1.16
CA MET A 688 -30.09 -3.50 2.33
C MET A 688 -31.58 -3.13 2.27
N ASN A 689 -31.91 -1.89 1.92
CA ASN A 689 -33.30 -1.45 1.73
C ASN A 689 -34.00 -2.19 0.58
N GLU A 690 -33.30 -2.45 -0.53
CA GLU A 690 -33.82 -3.26 -1.64
C GLU A 690 -34.08 -4.71 -1.21
N ARG A 691 -33.16 -5.31 -0.43
CA ARG A 691 -33.33 -6.66 0.13
C ARG A 691 -34.53 -6.73 1.10
N PHE A 692 -34.68 -5.74 1.98
CA PHE A 692 -35.85 -5.66 2.86
C PHE A 692 -37.15 -5.52 2.08
N THR A 693 -37.16 -4.67 1.05
CA THR A 693 -38.30 -4.53 0.14
C THR A 693 -38.65 -5.84 -0.54
N GLY A 694 -37.65 -6.59 -1.02
CA GLY A 694 -37.82 -7.92 -1.60
C GLY A 694 -38.40 -8.93 -0.63
N ALA A 695 -37.89 -9.00 0.61
CA ALA A 695 -38.39 -9.88 1.66
C ALA A 695 -39.85 -9.57 2.02
N ILE A 696 -40.19 -8.29 2.17
CA ILE A 696 -41.56 -7.83 2.45
C ILE A 696 -42.53 -8.23 1.32
N ARG A 697 -42.13 -8.04 0.06
CA ARG A 697 -42.94 -8.46 -1.10
C ARG A 697 -43.15 -9.97 -1.15
N ALA A 698 -42.11 -10.76 -0.84
CA ALA A 698 -42.24 -12.22 -0.77
C ALA A 698 -43.20 -12.66 0.34
N MET A 699 -43.13 -12.06 1.54
CA MET A 699 -44.06 -12.33 2.63
C MET A 699 -45.51 -11.96 2.27
N CYS A 700 -45.71 -10.81 1.62
CA CYS A 700 -47.02 -10.41 1.09
C CYS A 700 -47.57 -11.46 0.10
N GLN A 701 -46.77 -11.91 -0.87
CA GLN A 701 -47.18 -12.96 -1.81
C GLN A 701 -47.56 -14.28 -1.13
N VAL A 702 -46.77 -14.72 -0.14
CA VAL A 702 -47.07 -15.95 0.61
C VAL A 702 -48.36 -15.81 1.44
N SER A 703 -48.60 -14.64 2.02
CA SER A 703 -49.83 -14.32 2.74
C SER A 703 -51.06 -14.34 1.81
N GLU A 704 -50.97 -13.70 0.64
CA GLU A 704 -52.04 -13.67 -0.38
C GLU A 704 -52.38 -15.09 -0.90
N LEU A 705 -51.38 -15.97 -1.07
CA LEU A 705 -51.60 -17.36 -1.50
C LEU A 705 -52.44 -18.17 -0.49
N ARG A 706 -52.32 -17.86 0.80
CA ARG A 706 -53.01 -18.60 1.87
C ARG A 706 -54.41 -18.05 2.15
N ASP A 707 -54.62 -16.75 1.96
CA ASP A 707 -55.91 -16.10 2.07
C ASP A 707 -56.32 -15.47 0.73
N VAL A 708 -56.86 -16.31 -0.16
CA VAL A 708 -57.29 -15.93 -1.52
C VAL A 708 -58.30 -14.76 -1.50
N SER A 709 -59.01 -14.54 -0.39
CA SER A 709 -59.97 -13.44 -0.24
C SER A 709 -59.31 -12.06 -0.07
N THR A 710 -57.98 -12.01 0.07
CA THR A 710 -57.18 -10.79 0.28
C THR A 710 -56.28 -10.41 -0.90
N ALA A 711 -56.44 -11.05 -2.07
CA ALA A 711 -55.63 -10.74 -3.25
C ALA A 711 -55.71 -9.23 -3.61
N GLY A 712 -54.58 -8.52 -3.53
CA GLY A 712 -54.50 -7.09 -3.80
C GLY A 712 -54.96 -6.18 -2.65
N HIS A 713 -55.56 -6.71 -1.58
CA HIS A 713 -55.97 -5.94 -0.39
C HIS A 713 -54.78 -5.29 0.29
N GLN A 714 -53.73 -6.05 0.58
CA GLN A 714 -52.51 -5.53 1.25
C GLN A 714 -51.86 -4.41 0.44
N LYS A 715 -51.83 -4.52 -0.90
CA LYS A 715 -51.34 -3.48 -1.80
C LYS A 715 -52.22 -2.23 -1.80
N SER A 716 -53.54 -2.41 -1.77
CA SER A 716 -54.50 -1.30 -1.70
C SER A 716 -54.38 -0.54 -0.38
N VAL A 717 -54.38 -1.26 0.75
CA VAL A 717 -54.17 -0.69 2.10
C VAL A 717 -52.84 0.06 2.17
N SER A 718 -51.75 -0.54 1.69
CA SER A 718 -50.44 0.10 1.63
C SER A 718 -50.47 1.42 0.83
N SER A 719 -51.11 1.45 -0.33
CA SER A 719 -51.23 2.65 -1.17
C SER A 719 -52.10 3.74 -0.54
N ILE A 720 -53.22 3.36 0.09
CA ILE A 720 -54.07 4.30 0.83
C ILE A 720 -53.29 4.88 2.00
N ALA A 721 -52.64 4.05 2.80
CA ALA A 721 -51.89 4.46 3.98
C ALA A 721 -50.72 5.39 3.62
N GLU A 722 -49.99 5.11 2.52
CA GLU A 722 -48.97 6.01 1.99
C GLU A 722 -49.57 7.37 1.59
N SER A 723 -50.70 7.38 0.90
CA SER A 723 -51.38 8.61 0.48
C SER A 723 -51.84 9.45 1.68
N LEU A 724 -52.40 8.80 2.70
CA LEU A 724 -52.79 9.47 3.95
C LEU A 724 -51.57 10.08 4.65
N SER A 725 -50.45 9.36 4.72
CA SER A 725 -49.23 9.88 5.34
C SER A 725 -48.63 11.09 4.60
N LYS A 726 -48.79 11.16 3.26
CA LYS A 726 -48.40 12.32 2.44
C LYS A 726 -49.28 13.53 2.74
N ILE A 727 -50.60 13.35 2.81
CA ILE A 727 -51.55 14.43 3.15
C ILE A 727 -51.27 14.97 4.55
N LEU A 728 -50.92 14.08 5.49
CA LEU A 728 -50.55 14.46 6.86
C LEU A 728 -49.15 15.08 6.99
N VAL A 729 -48.37 15.19 5.90
CA VAL A 729 -47.01 15.73 5.88
C VAL A 729 -46.08 14.99 6.86
N MET A 730 -46.17 13.65 6.86
CA MET A 730 -45.32 12.82 7.71
C MET A 730 -43.88 12.74 7.17
N PRO A 731 -42.86 12.65 8.04
CA PRO A 731 -41.47 12.38 7.65
C PRO A 731 -41.31 11.10 6.81
N GLU A 732 -40.28 11.04 5.98
CA GLU A 732 -40.00 9.92 5.07
C GLU A 732 -40.00 8.57 5.77
N ASP A 733 -39.32 8.47 6.92
CA ASP A 733 -39.19 7.21 7.67
C ASP A 733 -40.55 6.69 8.17
N ILE A 734 -41.44 7.59 8.58
CA ILE A 734 -42.80 7.24 9.01
C ILE A 734 -43.62 6.79 7.80
N ARG A 735 -43.51 7.50 6.66
CA ARG A 735 -44.20 7.14 5.43
C ARG A 735 -43.78 5.75 4.93
N GLN A 736 -42.47 5.46 4.92
CA GLN A 736 -41.95 4.15 4.52
C GLN A 736 -42.40 3.06 5.50
N GLY A 737 -42.35 3.32 6.81
CA GLY A 737 -42.85 2.39 7.83
C GLY A 737 -44.32 2.02 7.62
N VAL A 738 -45.17 3.01 7.33
CA VAL A 738 -46.61 2.79 7.04
C VAL A 738 -46.84 2.04 5.73
N LEU A 739 -46.12 2.42 4.67
CA LEU A 739 -46.18 1.75 3.36
C LEU A 739 -45.89 0.25 3.51
N PHE A 740 -44.77 -0.09 4.16
CA PHE A 740 -44.35 -1.46 4.34
C PHE A 740 -45.24 -2.22 5.32
N ALA A 741 -45.68 -1.59 6.42
CA ALA A 741 -46.62 -2.20 7.34
C ALA A 741 -47.94 -2.56 6.64
N GLY A 742 -48.45 -1.71 5.74
CA GLY A 742 -49.63 -2.02 4.92
C GLY A 742 -49.51 -3.30 4.10
N LEU A 743 -48.30 -3.61 3.59
CA LEU A 743 -48.06 -4.84 2.81
C LEU A 743 -48.04 -6.11 3.67
N VAL A 744 -47.75 -6.00 4.97
CA VAL A 744 -47.53 -7.17 5.86
C VAL A 744 -48.41 -7.21 7.10
N HIS A 745 -49.34 -6.26 7.28
CA HIS A 745 -50.18 -6.16 8.49
C HIS A 745 -50.93 -7.46 8.82
N ASP A 746 -51.30 -8.19 7.78
CA ASP A 746 -52.04 -9.44 7.86
C ASP A 746 -51.17 -10.71 7.83
N VAL A 747 -49.82 -10.60 7.84
CA VAL A 747 -48.91 -11.76 7.69
C VAL A 747 -49.13 -12.82 8.78
N GLY A 748 -49.62 -12.43 9.96
CA GLY A 748 -49.97 -13.37 11.03
C GLY A 748 -51.16 -14.29 10.71
N LYS A 749 -51.95 -14.01 9.67
CA LYS A 749 -52.98 -14.93 9.16
C LYS A 749 -52.38 -16.25 8.67
N LEU A 750 -51.06 -16.31 8.45
CA LEU A 750 -50.28 -17.54 8.26
C LEU A 750 -50.31 -18.50 9.47
N TYR A 751 -50.83 -18.10 10.63
CA TYR A 751 -51.06 -19.03 11.75
C TYR A 751 -52.53 -19.42 11.92
N ILE A 752 -53.43 -18.84 11.12
CA ILE A 752 -54.85 -19.14 11.16
C ILE A 752 -55.18 -20.26 10.15
N PRO A 753 -56.01 -21.25 10.51
CA PRO A 753 -56.47 -22.28 9.57
C PRO A 753 -57.21 -21.68 8.36
N ALA A 754 -56.85 -22.09 7.14
CA ALA A 754 -57.44 -21.56 5.91
C ALA A 754 -58.96 -21.75 5.84
N GLY A 755 -59.49 -22.85 6.39
CA GLY A 755 -60.93 -23.11 6.46
C GLY A 755 -61.72 -22.11 7.34
N ILE A 756 -61.06 -21.44 8.29
CA ILE A 756 -61.66 -20.36 9.09
C ILE A 756 -61.64 -19.05 8.29
N LEU A 757 -60.50 -18.73 7.64
CA LEU A 757 -60.36 -17.50 6.84
C LEU A 757 -61.31 -17.47 5.63
N SER A 758 -61.55 -18.62 5.00
CA SER A 758 -62.39 -18.74 3.79
C SER A 758 -63.87 -19.07 4.04
N LYS A 759 -64.30 -19.17 5.30
CA LYS A 759 -65.61 -19.75 5.69
C LYS A 759 -66.83 -19.00 5.12
N PRO A 760 -67.81 -19.69 4.46
CA PRO A 760 -69.00 -19.10 3.85
C PRO A 760 -70.04 -18.37 4.72
N THR A 761 -69.75 -18.22 6.00
CA THR A 761 -70.72 -17.84 7.03
C THR A 761 -70.02 -17.02 8.10
N ARG A 762 -70.80 -16.39 8.99
CA ARG A 762 -70.23 -15.67 10.14
C ARG A 762 -69.37 -16.61 10.99
N LEU A 763 -68.23 -16.10 11.45
CA LEU A 763 -67.38 -16.80 12.40
C LEU A 763 -68.12 -16.95 13.74
N SER A 764 -67.97 -18.11 14.37
CA SER A 764 -68.36 -18.31 15.77
C SER A 764 -67.45 -17.49 16.69
N ALA A 765 -67.88 -17.25 17.94
CA ALA A 765 -67.08 -16.49 18.89
C ALA A 765 -65.67 -17.07 19.10
N PRO A 766 -65.45 -18.40 19.25
CA PRO A 766 -64.11 -18.97 19.36
C PRO A 766 -63.27 -18.81 18.08
N GLU A 767 -63.88 -18.95 16.90
CA GLU A 767 -63.20 -18.73 15.62
C GLU A 767 -62.75 -17.26 15.46
N TYR A 768 -63.57 -16.32 15.91
CA TYR A 768 -63.26 -14.89 15.86
C TYR A 768 -62.14 -14.51 16.85
N GLU A 769 -62.16 -15.06 18.07
CA GLU A 769 -61.07 -14.86 19.04
C GLU A 769 -59.73 -15.44 18.54
N LEU A 770 -59.76 -16.52 17.75
CA LEU A 770 -58.56 -17.04 17.09
C LEU A 770 -58.04 -16.07 16.01
N VAL A 771 -58.93 -15.51 15.18
CA VAL A 771 -58.55 -14.53 14.15
C VAL A 771 -57.95 -13.26 14.77
N LYS A 772 -58.45 -12.80 15.93
CA LYS A 772 -57.89 -11.63 16.65
C LYS A 772 -56.42 -11.78 17.06
N LYS A 773 -55.86 -13.00 17.05
CA LYS A 773 -54.44 -13.23 17.36
C LYS A 773 -53.48 -12.95 16.20
N HIS A 774 -53.97 -12.72 14.98
CA HIS A 774 -53.08 -12.48 13.84
C HIS A 774 -52.16 -11.25 13.98
N PRO A 775 -52.48 -10.15 14.71
CA PRO A 775 -51.52 -9.08 14.94
C PRO A 775 -50.35 -9.55 15.82
N GLU A 776 -50.63 -10.40 16.82
CA GLU A 776 -49.62 -11.01 17.70
C GLU A 776 -48.71 -11.96 16.90
N TYR A 777 -49.29 -12.85 16.10
CA TYR A 777 -48.50 -13.72 15.21
C TYR A 777 -47.72 -12.92 14.17
N GLY A 778 -48.28 -11.82 13.67
CA GLY A 778 -47.59 -10.90 12.76
C GLY A 778 -46.36 -10.27 13.41
N ARG A 779 -46.49 -9.79 14.66
CA ARG A 779 -45.36 -9.33 15.47
C ARG A 779 -44.31 -10.42 15.64
N ASP A 780 -44.71 -11.64 15.98
CA ASP A 780 -43.77 -12.74 16.24
C ASP A 780 -43.01 -13.18 14.97
N ILE A 781 -43.65 -13.11 13.79
CA ILE A 781 -43.00 -13.34 12.50
C ILE A 781 -41.98 -12.22 12.18
N LEU A 782 -42.34 -10.97 12.48
CA LEU A 782 -41.56 -9.80 12.08
C LEU A 782 -40.46 -9.43 13.08
N SER A 783 -40.61 -9.74 14.38
CA SER A 783 -39.66 -9.35 15.44
C SER A 783 -38.24 -9.90 15.26
N PRO A 784 -38.02 -11.12 14.72
CA PRO A 784 -36.67 -11.62 14.43
C PRO A 784 -36.00 -10.89 13.25
N LEU A 785 -36.77 -10.19 12.43
CA LEU A 785 -36.29 -9.49 11.24
C LEU A 785 -35.97 -8.04 11.63
N ALA A 786 -34.69 -7.70 11.72
CA ALA A 786 -34.20 -6.38 12.11
C ALA A 786 -34.45 -5.32 11.00
N PHE A 787 -35.73 -5.00 10.74
CA PHE A 787 -36.13 -3.96 9.80
C PHE A 787 -35.77 -2.56 10.32
N PRO A 788 -35.46 -1.59 9.42
CA PRO A 788 -35.15 -0.22 9.82
C PRO A 788 -36.38 0.54 10.35
N TRP A 789 -37.59 0.04 10.07
CA TRP A 789 -38.85 0.57 10.58
C TRP A 789 -39.43 -0.38 11.64
N PRO A 790 -40.21 0.14 12.60
CA PRO A 790 -40.79 -0.67 13.69
C PRO A 790 -41.99 -1.50 13.22
N LEU A 791 -41.85 -2.26 12.13
CA LEU A 791 -42.95 -2.98 11.46
C LEU A 791 -43.67 -3.94 12.41
N ALA A 792 -42.93 -4.70 13.22
CA ALA A 792 -43.54 -5.63 14.18
C ALA A 792 -44.50 -4.92 15.15
N GLU A 793 -44.14 -3.73 15.62
CA GLU A 793 -44.96 -2.93 16.54
C GLU A 793 -46.16 -2.31 15.81
N ILE A 794 -45.95 -1.78 14.60
CA ILE A 794 -47.02 -1.20 13.79
C ILE A 794 -48.09 -2.26 13.47
N VAL A 795 -47.63 -3.45 13.06
CA VAL A 795 -48.50 -4.61 12.80
C VAL A 795 -49.15 -5.12 14.09
N PHE A 796 -48.47 -5.10 15.23
CA PHE A 796 -49.09 -5.52 16.47
C PHE A 796 -50.27 -4.62 16.87
N GLN A 797 -50.17 -3.33 16.58
CA GLN A 797 -51.13 -2.29 16.99
C GLN A 797 -52.20 -1.95 15.94
N HIS A 798 -52.17 -2.52 14.73
CA HIS A 798 -53.02 -2.03 13.62
C HIS A 798 -54.54 -2.20 13.81
N HIS A 799 -54.95 -3.00 14.80
CA HIS A 799 -56.36 -3.15 15.22
C HIS A 799 -56.69 -2.47 16.56
N GLU A 800 -55.76 -1.69 17.11
CA GLU A 800 -56.02 -0.83 18.25
C GLU A 800 -56.96 0.31 17.87
N ARG A 801 -57.74 0.78 18.84
CA ARG A 801 -58.70 1.87 18.67
C ARG A 801 -58.40 2.95 19.69
N ILE A 802 -58.52 4.21 19.30
CA ILE A 802 -58.05 5.32 20.13
C ILE A 802 -58.77 5.43 21.50
N ASP A 803 -59.98 4.88 21.62
CA ASP A 803 -60.76 4.78 22.86
C ASP A 803 -60.38 3.61 23.78
N GLY A 804 -59.49 2.72 23.35
CA GLY A 804 -59.08 1.51 24.07
C GLY A 804 -59.97 0.28 23.84
N SER A 805 -60.94 0.35 22.92
CA SER A 805 -61.82 -0.79 22.59
C SER A 805 -61.23 -1.78 21.57
N GLY A 806 -60.01 -1.50 21.09
CA GLY A 806 -59.28 -2.32 20.13
C GLY A 806 -58.59 -3.54 20.75
N TYR A 807 -57.81 -4.24 19.93
CA TYR A 807 -57.02 -5.41 20.33
C TYR A 807 -55.68 -5.39 19.61
N PRO A 808 -54.64 -6.09 20.11
CA PRO A 808 -54.63 -7.06 21.21
C PRO A 808 -54.36 -6.50 22.63
N LEU A 809 -53.87 -5.27 22.76
CA LEU A 809 -53.46 -4.67 24.03
C LEU A 809 -54.50 -3.73 24.65
N GLY A 810 -55.44 -3.20 23.85
CA GLY A 810 -56.45 -2.24 24.34
C GLY A 810 -55.84 -0.85 24.62
N LEU A 811 -54.92 -0.43 23.77
CA LEU A 811 -54.19 0.83 23.91
C LEU A 811 -55.12 2.03 23.63
N ARG A 812 -54.93 3.12 24.37
CA ARG A 812 -55.54 4.43 24.07
C ARG A 812 -54.63 5.24 23.15
N ARG A 813 -55.17 6.29 22.52
CA ARG A 813 -54.50 7.12 21.49
C ARG A 813 -52.99 7.34 21.69
N GLU A 814 -52.58 7.73 22.89
CA GLU A 814 -51.19 8.07 23.22
C GLU A 814 -50.25 6.86 23.20
N GLY A 815 -50.77 5.65 23.43
CA GLY A 815 -50.05 4.39 23.35
C GLY A 815 -49.98 3.82 21.92
N ILE A 816 -50.80 4.32 20.99
CA ILE A 816 -50.85 3.81 19.62
C ILE A 816 -49.93 4.65 18.72
N ARG A 817 -48.98 3.97 18.08
CA ARG A 817 -48.10 4.56 17.07
C ARG A 817 -48.91 5.28 15.98
N ILE A 818 -48.40 6.42 15.51
CA ILE A 818 -49.08 7.16 14.44
C ILE A 818 -49.20 6.32 13.17
N GLU A 819 -48.19 5.51 12.88
CA GLU A 819 -48.17 4.59 11.76
C GLU A 819 -49.31 3.57 11.83
N ALA A 820 -49.56 3.00 13.01
CA ALA A 820 -50.64 2.04 13.25
C ALA A 820 -52.02 2.71 13.17
N ARG A 821 -52.16 3.95 13.66
CA ARG A 821 -53.38 4.73 13.50
C ARG A 821 -53.69 5.02 12.02
N ILE A 822 -52.67 5.36 11.22
CA ILE A 822 -52.85 5.57 9.76
C ILE A 822 -53.27 4.27 9.08
N LEU A 823 -52.58 3.18 9.42
CA LEU A 823 -52.85 1.86 8.87
C LEU A 823 -54.26 1.36 9.22
N SER A 824 -54.73 1.58 10.45
CA SER A 824 -56.07 1.17 10.89
C SER A 824 -57.20 1.81 10.08
N VAL A 825 -57.06 3.09 9.71
CA VAL A 825 -58.03 3.82 8.87
C VAL A 825 -57.97 3.34 7.43
N ALA A 826 -56.77 3.12 6.90
CA ALA A 826 -56.56 2.61 5.55
C ALA A 826 -57.13 1.20 5.37
N ASP A 827 -56.88 0.30 6.31
CA ASP A 827 -57.42 -1.07 6.33
C ASP A 827 -58.95 -1.06 6.42
N ALA A 828 -59.52 -0.31 7.36
CA ALA A 828 -60.97 -0.22 7.52
C ALA A 828 -61.66 0.33 6.25
N TYR A 829 -61.09 1.37 5.64
CA TYR A 829 -61.62 1.94 4.40
C TYR A 829 -61.57 0.93 3.25
N ASP A 830 -60.42 0.30 3.00
CA ASP A 830 -60.30 -0.69 1.93
C ASP A 830 -61.23 -1.88 2.17
N ALA A 831 -61.28 -2.39 3.40
CA ALA A 831 -62.16 -3.47 3.79
C ALA A 831 -63.64 -3.19 3.47
N MET A 832 -64.09 -1.95 3.61
CA MET A 832 -65.45 -1.50 3.28
C MET A 832 -65.69 -1.34 1.77
N THR A 833 -64.69 -0.91 1.01
CA THR A 833 -64.81 -0.63 -0.42
C THR A 833 -64.45 -1.80 -1.34
N SER A 834 -63.89 -2.88 -0.78
CA SER A 834 -63.50 -4.10 -1.51
C SER A 834 -64.60 -5.18 -1.46
N ASP A 835 -64.72 -5.98 -2.53
CA ASP A 835 -65.68 -7.08 -2.63
C ASP A 835 -65.28 -8.23 -1.69
N ARG A 836 -66.17 -8.66 -0.79
CA ARG A 836 -65.93 -9.78 0.15
C ARG A 836 -66.99 -10.88 -0.03
N PRO A 837 -66.65 -12.17 0.16
CA PRO A 837 -67.56 -13.29 -0.10
C PRO A 837 -68.95 -13.23 0.59
N TYR A 838 -69.09 -12.50 1.71
CA TYR A 838 -70.36 -12.37 2.48
C TYR A 838 -70.92 -10.95 2.57
N ARG A 839 -70.31 -9.97 1.87
CA ARG A 839 -70.70 -8.57 1.99
C ARG A 839 -70.51 -7.84 0.67
N LYS A 840 -71.58 -7.22 0.15
CA LYS A 840 -71.48 -6.27 -0.97
C LYS A 840 -70.60 -5.10 -0.56
N LYS A 841 -69.66 -4.69 -1.42
CA LYS A 841 -68.83 -3.50 -1.20
C LYS A 841 -69.69 -2.25 -1.03
N LYS A 842 -69.24 -1.35 -0.16
CA LYS A 842 -69.78 -0.01 0.00
C LYS A 842 -69.18 0.93 -1.04
N THR A 843 -69.92 1.98 -1.40
CA THR A 843 -69.35 3.10 -2.15
C THR A 843 -68.35 3.86 -1.29
N SER A 844 -67.41 4.57 -1.93
CA SER A 844 -66.45 5.43 -1.24
C SER A 844 -67.14 6.45 -0.31
N ALA A 845 -68.30 6.98 -0.71
CA ALA A 845 -69.08 7.91 0.11
C ALA A 845 -69.64 7.25 1.38
N GLU A 846 -70.19 6.03 1.26
CA GLU A 846 -70.74 5.29 2.40
C GLU A 846 -69.66 4.85 3.38
N ALA A 847 -68.49 4.42 2.88
CA ALA A 847 -67.35 4.05 3.72
C ALA A 847 -66.77 5.25 4.47
N LEU A 848 -66.63 6.40 3.81
CA LEU A 848 -66.17 7.64 4.45
C LEU A 848 -67.15 8.12 5.53
N ALA A 849 -68.46 8.08 5.25
CA ALA A 849 -69.49 8.47 6.23
C ALA A 849 -69.43 7.60 7.49
N GLU A 850 -69.19 6.30 7.35
CA GLU A 850 -69.03 5.39 8.50
C GLU A 850 -67.77 5.69 9.31
N LEU A 851 -66.63 5.98 8.65
CA LEU A 851 -65.41 6.37 9.34
C LEU A 851 -65.53 7.73 10.03
N GLN A 852 -66.29 8.67 9.45
CA GLN A 852 -66.61 9.95 10.07
C GLN A 852 -67.46 9.78 11.35
N LEU A 853 -68.43 8.85 11.35
CA LEU A 853 -69.21 8.53 12.55
C LEU A 853 -68.36 7.95 13.68
N LEU A 854 -67.30 7.20 13.32
CA LEU A 854 -66.37 6.58 14.26
C LEU A 854 -65.13 7.44 14.57
N SER A 855 -65.08 8.65 14.02
CA SER A 855 -64.02 9.63 14.26
C SER A 855 -64.04 10.12 15.71
N GLY A 856 -62.89 10.14 16.37
CA GLY A 856 -62.76 10.57 17.77
C GLY A 856 -63.16 9.51 18.80
N THR A 857 -63.64 8.34 18.35
CA THR A 857 -63.92 7.17 19.20
C THR A 857 -63.05 6.00 18.80
N ALA A 858 -63.30 5.38 17.64
CA ALA A 858 -62.47 4.26 17.17
C ALA A 858 -61.23 4.74 16.41
N TYR A 859 -61.37 5.79 15.57
CA TYR A 859 -60.32 6.27 14.68
C TYR A 859 -59.87 7.69 14.98
N ASP A 860 -58.61 7.99 14.69
CA ASP A 860 -58.03 9.33 14.90
C ASP A 860 -58.68 10.39 14.00
N PRO A 861 -59.24 11.48 14.57
CA PRO A 861 -59.89 12.53 13.78
C PRO A 861 -59.00 13.16 12.70
N GLN A 862 -57.69 13.28 12.96
CA GLN A 862 -56.77 13.89 12.00
C GLN A 862 -56.60 13.01 10.76
N ILE A 863 -56.60 11.68 10.95
CA ILE A 863 -56.39 10.72 9.87
C ILE A 863 -57.68 10.53 9.07
N VAL A 864 -58.84 10.52 9.73
CA VAL A 864 -60.14 10.51 9.05
C VAL A 864 -60.32 11.76 8.17
N LYS A 865 -59.86 12.92 8.66
CA LYS A 865 -59.85 14.15 7.85
C LYS A 865 -58.91 14.04 6.64
N ALA A 866 -57.73 13.45 6.80
CA ALA A 866 -56.84 13.17 5.68
C ALA A 866 -57.47 12.19 4.66
N LEU A 867 -58.28 11.23 5.12
CA LEU A 867 -59.03 10.33 4.25
C LEU A 867 -60.12 11.05 3.46
N GLU A 868 -60.82 12.01 4.07
CA GLU A 868 -61.78 12.86 3.38
C GLU A 868 -61.14 13.65 2.22
N GLU A 869 -59.94 14.19 2.45
CA GLU A 869 -59.14 14.86 1.43
C GLU A 869 -58.69 13.88 0.33
N TYR A 870 -58.20 12.69 0.71
CA TYR A 870 -57.84 11.62 -0.24
C TYR A 870 -59.04 11.24 -1.15
N CYS A 871 -60.22 11.04 -0.57
CA CYS A 871 -61.44 10.72 -1.31
C CYS A 871 -61.88 11.85 -2.24
N SER A 872 -61.67 13.11 -1.85
CA SER A 872 -62.01 14.29 -2.66
C SER A 872 -61.06 14.41 -3.86
N ASN A 873 -59.76 14.23 -3.64
CA ASN A 873 -58.74 14.27 -4.70
C ASN A 873 -58.94 13.15 -5.73
N LYS A 874 -59.40 11.96 -5.29
CA LYS A 874 -59.72 10.83 -6.17
C LYS A 874 -60.99 11.02 -7.02
N ARG A 875 -61.85 11.99 -6.68
CA ARG A 875 -63.02 12.36 -7.51
C ARG A 875 -62.71 13.45 -8.54
N ALA A 876 -61.62 14.20 -8.33
CA ALA A 876 -61.17 15.27 -9.22
C ALA A 876 -60.20 14.80 -10.32
N ALA A 877 -59.57 13.64 -10.12
CA ALA A 877 -58.79 12.89 -11.12
C ALA A 877 -59.67 11.81 -11.77
#